data_AF-A0AAV1QLY0-F1
#
_entry.id   AF-A0AAV1QLY0-F1
#
_cell.length_a   1.000
_cell.length_b   1.000
_cell.length_c   1.000
_cell.angle_alpha   90.00
_cell.angle_beta   90.00
_cell.angle_gamma   90.00
#
_symmetry.space_group_name_H-M   'P 1'
#
loop_
_entity.id
_entity.type
_entity.pdbx_description
1 polymer ?
#
loop_
_entity_poly.entity_id
_entity_poly.type
_entity_poly.pdbx_seq_one_letter_code
_entity_poly.pdbx_strand_id
1 'polypeptide(L)'
;MAKISNIHEQSHKPHRLRQAGPSKNTKKKKQHGGEDEKSATLRSSVKAKKLQSRSVEKEQRKLHVPTIERNYGEPPPFVVVVHGPPQVGKSLLIKCLVKHYTKHHLQDVQGPITIVSGKKRRVQFVECPNDINGMIDAAKFADLALLLIDGSYGFEMETFEFLNILQVHGFPKIMGVLTHLDKFKDVKKLKKTKQRLKHRFWTEIYDGAKLFYLSGLINGKYVKREVHNLARFISVMKFHPLSWRTSHPYVLVDRFEDVTPPERVRVNNKCDRNVTLYGYLRGCNLKKGTKVHIAGVGDYDLAGVTALADPCPLPSAAKKKGLRDKEKLFYAPMSGLGDLVYDKDAVYININDHFVQYSNVDNKNEGMTSKGKDLDVGEALVKSLQNTKYSIDEKLDKSSISYFSRNANISSEAQNDAQGNHEALEQSHSLEPNILGEETDAEDLDSSESSDQDEAAQKDAVVNGESGNSDEEYGNPKEQVEFHEGRLRRKAMFGNDIDDKDLKDSDEGSEDDDDVDDQSFSDSEFSEENGDDLERNEEDVGNVSKWKESLVERTIPKQNTNLMQLVYGKSAPSPINEGQADSEDDESDDEFFKLKGEGNKKSREGFDVENVDADECSKFTNYSDLKKWINEEICESIRDRFVTGDWSKAAQRNQLSTATVVDDEDSVSGDFEDLETGEKHGSHQREESGNGAMQEEDELEEGQRRLKKLALRAKFDAQYPFPVKLFHYSYEEVDEKNEAKFHRGQANESGYFDKLKEEIEIRKQRNIAELNDLDEEIRLEIEGFQTGTYLRLELHDVPFEMVEHFDPCDPILVGGIGLGEENVGYMQARLKRHRWHRKVLKTKDPVILSIGWRRYQTTPIYAIEDRNGRHRMLKYTPEHMHCLATFWGPLAPPNTGVVAVQNLANNQASFRVTATAVVLEFNHAAKIVKKVKLVGHPCKIFKKTALIMNMFTSDLEVARFEGAAVRTVSGIRGQVKKAAKEEIGNHPTKKGGAPREGIARCTFEDRILMSDIVFLRAWTQVEVPNFYNPLTTALQPRNKTWQGMKTMAELRREHNLPIPVNKDSLYKPIERKPKKFNPLVIPKSLQAALPFESKPKNIPSRRRPTLERRRAVVMESDERRVHALVQQLRLITNDKVLNSLKNVALQMKKRKLKKEQERKKLEAEKAKDEELSKKRKREIRRERYRVQEKLKKKPRRNSDA
;
A
#
# COMPACT_ATOMS: atom_id res chain seq x y z
N MET A 1 87.23 -25.58 12.29
CA MET A 1 88.07 -24.80 13.24
C MET A 1 87.33 -23.53 13.63
N ALA A 2 87.76 -22.92 14.74
CA ALA A 2 87.48 -21.53 15.17
C ALA A 2 86.03 -21.11 15.56
N LYS A 3 85.92 -20.69 16.84
CA LYS A 3 84.96 -19.73 17.41
C LYS A 3 85.40 -18.29 17.04
N ILE A 4 84.60 -17.24 17.34
CA ILE A 4 84.93 -16.13 18.30
C ILE A 4 84.06 -14.82 18.15
N SER A 5 83.56 -14.37 19.31
CA SER A 5 83.18 -13.03 19.86
C SER A 5 82.40 -11.90 19.16
N ASN A 6 81.45 -11.38 19.95
CA ASN A 6 81.02 -9.97 20.16
C ASN A 6 82.11 -8.87 20.10
N ILE A 7 81.67 -7.61 19.99
CA ILE A 7 81.86 -6.53 21.00
C ILE A 7 80.79 -5.41 20.84
N HIS A 8 80.58 -4.60 21.89
CA HIS A 8 79.55 -3.55 22.04
C HIS A 8 79.98 -2.15 21.53
N GLU A 9 78.99 -1.26 21.36
CA GLU A 9 79.12 0.19 21.63
C GLU A 9 77.88 0.74 22.37
N GLN A 10 78.01 1.85 23.11
CA GLN A 10 76.98 2.45 23.98
C GLN A 10 76.62 3.89 23.58
N SER A 11 75.43 4.37 23.96
CA SER A 11 75.14 5.81 24.07
C SER A 11 74.11 6.13 25.18
N HIS A 12 74.03 7.39 25.59
CA HIS A 12 73.62 7.82 26.95
C HIS A 12 72.09 7.96 27.21
N LYS A 13 71.72 7.98 28.50
CA LYS A 13 70.33 8.15 28.99
C LYS A 13 69.95 9.63 29.21
N PRO A 14 68.78 10.10 28.74
CA PRO A 14 68.22 11.39 29.13
C PRO A 14 67.49 11.34 30.50
N HIS A 15 67.50 12.46 31.23
CA HIS A 15 66.77 12.63 32.49
C HIS A 15 65.34 13.13 32.26
N ARG A 16 64.45 13.03 33.26
CA ARG A 16 63.01 13.36 33.14
C ARG A 16 62.63 14.55 34.04
N LEU A 17 61.96 15.54 33.45
CA LEU A 17 61.41 16.72 34.15
C LEU A 17 60.35 16.35 35.21
N ARG A 18 60.27 17.14 36.29
CA ARG A 18 59.25 17.02 37.34
C ARG A 18 57.87 17.44 36.81
N GLN A 19 56.85 16.59 37.00
CA GLN A 19 55.45 17.01 36.97
C GLN A 19 54.88 17.08 38.39
N ALA A 20 54.30 18.23 38.73
CA ALA A 20 53.74 18.52 40.04
C ALA A 20 52.32 17.97 40.22
N GLY A 21 52.22 16.73 40.74
CA GLY A 21 51.06 16.20 41.47
C GLY A 21 49.74 15.94 40.70
N PRO A 22 48.69 15.42 41.38
CA PRO A 22 48.69 14.90 42.74
C PRO A 22 48.31 13.41 42.85
N SER A 23 48.98 12.71 43.77
CA SER A 23 48.34 11.69 44.60
C SER A 23 47.88 12.37 45.89
N LYS A 24 46.61 12.15 46.27
CA LYS A 24 46.01 12.53 47.56
C LYS A 24 46.04 14.02 48.01
N ASN A 25 45.16 14.80 47.39
CA ASN A 25 43.84 15.07 47.99
C ASN A 25 42.93 13.82 47.89
N THR A 26 42.12 13.39 48.88
CA THR A 26 40.64 13.30 48.77
C THR A 26 39.92 12.28 49.67
N LYS A 27 39.75 12.66 50.94
CA LYS A 27 38.42 12.56 51.59
C LYS A 27 37.39 13.56 51.00
N LYS A 28 37.81 14.50 50.13
CA LYS A 28 36.99 15.51 49.40
C LYS A 28 36.93 15.39 47.85
N LYS A 29 36.85 14.18 47.26
CA LYS A 29 36.41 13.95 45.86
C LYS A 29 35.22 12.98 45.82
N LYS A 30 34.28 13.26 46.71
CA LYS A 30 32.84 12.97 46.56
C LYS A 30 32.04 14.29 46.63
N GLN A 31 32.67 15.39 46.19
CA GLN A 31 32.15 16.77 46.21
C GLN A 31 32.33 17.46 44.85
N HIS A 32 32.50 16.69 43.77
CA HIS A 32 32.35 17.15 42.39
C HIS A 32 31.42 16.14 41.71
N GLY A 33 30.16 16.55 41.53
CA GLY A 33 29.02 15.64 41.58
C GLY A 33 28.59 15.47 43.04
N GLY A 34 27.61 16.26 43.47
CA GLY A 34 27.09 16.23 44.84
C GLY A 34 26.08 15.11 45.00
N GLU A 35 26.54 13.92 45.38
CA GLU A 35 25.74 12.93 46.13
C GLU A 35 26.62 11.75 46.59
N ASP A 36 26.29 11.14 47.72
CA ASP A 36 27.17 10.22 48.41
C ASP A 36 26.95 8.76 47.92
N GLU A 37 27.62 8.33 46.83
CA GLU A 37 27.45 7.01 46.14
C GLU A 37 27.37 5.72 47.02
N LYS A 38 27.65 5.78 48.33
CA LYS A 38 27.49 4.66 49.26
C LYS A 38 26.09 4.57 49.89
N SER A 39 25.36 5.68 50.05
CA SER A 39 23.99 5.67 50.57
C SER A 39 22.98 5.17 49.53
N ALA A 40 23.24 5.43 48.24
CA ALA A 40 22.42 4.98 47.11
C ALA A 40 22.60 3.48 46.74
N THR A 41 22.70 2.59 47.74
CA THR A 41 22.78 1.13 47.48
C THR A 41 21.38 0.48 47.48
N LEU A 42 21.03 -0.18 46.38
CA LEU A 42 19.75 -0.86 46.22
C LEU A 42 19.57 -1.99 47.24
N ARG A 43 18.48 -1.94 48.03
CA ARG A 43 18.13 -2.94 49.08
C ARG A 43 18.18 -4.41 48.62
N SER A 44 18.02 -4.68 47.32
CA SER A 44 18.23 -6.02 46.73
C SER A 44 18.69 -5.93 45.28
N SER A 45 19.96 -6.27 45.04
CA SER A 45 20.55 -6.32 43.69
C SER A 45 19.90 -7.36 42.78
N VAL A 46 19.49 -8.51 43.31
CA VAL A 46 18.84 -9.60 42.54
C VAL A 46 17.44 -9.20 42.09
N LYS A 47 16.64 -8.58 42.99
CA LYS A 47 15.30 -8.07 42.63
C LYS A 47 15.40 -6.93 41.61
N ALA A 48 16.33 -6.00 41.81
CA ALA A 48 16.59 -4.92 40.86
C ALA A 48 16.99 -5.47 39.48
N LYS A 49 17.95 -6.41 39.42
CA LYS A 49 18.36 -7.05 38.15
C LYS A 49 17.21 -7.75 37.45
N LYS A 50 16.34 -8.47 38.18
CA LYS A 50 15.16 -9.13 37.58
C LYS A 50 14.12 -8.14 37.06
N LEU A 51 13.93 -7.00 37.75
CA LEU A 51 13.05 -5.92 37.29
C LEU A 51 13.63 -5.22 36.05
N GLN A 52 14.92 -4.91 36.04
CA GLN A 52 15.64 -4.34 34.89
C GLN A 52 15.60 -5.28 33.68
N SER A 53 15.85 -6.59 33.86
CA SER A 53 15.71 -7.55 32.76
C SER A 53 14.30 -7.58 32.19
N ARG A 54 13.27 -7.45 33.05
CA ARG A 54 11.86 -7.41 32.63
C ARG A 54 11.46 -6.07 31.99
N SER A 55 12.06 -4.94 32.39
CA SER A 55 11.81 -3.65 31.73
C SER A 55 12.46 -3.63 30.34
N VAL A 56 13.73 -4.03 30.24
CA VAL A 56 14.45 -4.17 28.96
C VAL A 56 13.74 -5.15 28.02
N GLU A 57 13.27 -6.30 28.51
CA GLU A 57 12.48 -7.23 27.69
C GLU A 57 11.16 -6.61 27.20
N LYS A 58 10.48 -5.82 28.05
CA LYS A 58 9.26 -5.10 27.66
C LYS A 58 9.56 -3.99 26.65
N GLU A 59 10.65 -3.26 26.81
CA GLU A 59 11.11 -2.22 25.89
C GLU A 59 11.47 -2.81 24.53
N GLN A 60 12.27 -3.89 24.50
CA GLN A 60 12.58 -4.65 23.28
C GLN A 60 11.32 -5.14 22.57
N ARG A 61 10.30 -5.63 23.31
CA ARG A 61 9.00 -6.02 22.73
C ARG A 61 8.13 -4.85 22.26
N LYS A 62 8.44 -3.59 22.63
CA LYS A 62 7.78 -2.38 22.10
C LYS A 62 8.43 -1.87 20.82
N LEU A 63 9.70 -2.21 20.56
CA LEU A 63 10.39 -1.79 19.34
C LEU A 63 9.76 -2.46 18.11
N HIS A 64 9.33 -1.64 17.16
CA HIS A 64 8.78 -2.04 15.87
C HIS A 64 9.47 -1.19 14.79
N VAL A 65 9.43 -1.64 13.53
CA VAL A 65 9.93 -0.84 12.39
C VAL A 65 9.10 0.44 12.29
N PRO A 66 9.70 1.65 12.32
CA PRO A 66 8.98 2.89 12.07
C PRO A 66 8.38 2.86 10.66
N THR A 67 7.10 3.13 10.56
CA THR A 67 6.33 3.18 9.31
C THR A 67 5.72 4.57 9.19
N ILE A 68 5.73 5.12 7.97
CA ILE A 68 5.23 6.47 7.71
C ILE A 68 3.71 6.39 7.58
N GLU A 69 2.98 7.11 8.45
CA GLU A 69 1.52 7.23 8.40
C GLU A 69 1.12 8.46 7.57
N ARG A 70 0.75 8.23 6.30
CA ARG A 70 0.32 9.25 5.32
C ARG A 70 -1.12 9.75 5.48
N ASN A 71 -1.70 9.63 6.67
CA ASN A 71 -3.02 10.18 6.95
C ASN A 71 -2.84 11.63 7.42
N TYR A 72 -3.14 12.60 6.57
CA TYR A 72 -2.99 14.03 6.85
C TYR A 72 -4.32 14.69 7.25
N GLY A 73 -5.40 14.45 6.51
CA GLY A 73 -6.76 14.94 6.80
C GLY A 73 -7.62 13.99 7.65
N GLU A 74 -8.95 14.05 7.46
CA GLU A 74 -9.90 13.18 8.17
C GLU A 74 -9.65 11.68 7.88
N PRO A 75 -9.72 10.80 8.89
CA PRO A 75 -9.44 9.39 8.66
C PRO A 75 -10.57 8.70 7.85
N PRO A 76 -10.26 8.01 6.73
CA PRO A 76 -11.26 7.25 5.99
C PRO A 76 -11.86 6.11 6.85
N PRO A 77 -13.08 5.63 6.55
CA PRO A 77 -13.77 4.68 7.41
C PRO A 77 -13.04 3.34 7.47
N PHE A 78 -12.68 2.84 8.66
CA PHE A 78 -11.89 1.61 8.76
C PHE A 78 -12.66 0.40 8.23
N VAL A 79 -12.07 -0.38 7.32
CA VAL A 79 -12.79 -1.45 6.63
C VAL A 79 -12.76 -2.75 7.43
N VAL A 80 -13.95 -3.22 7.79
CA VAL A 80 -14.20 -4.44 8.56
C VAL A 80 -14.82 -5.48 7.63
N VAL A 81 -13.97 -6.38 7.12
CA VAL A 81 -14.40 -7.49 6.28
C VAL A 81 -14.94 -8.63 7.14
N VAL A 82 -16.13 -9.08 6.80
CA VAL A 82 -16.81 -10.22 7.43
C VAL A 82 -16.61 -11.45 6.53
N HIS A 83 -15.64 -12.30 6.89
CA HIS A 83 -15.33 -13.53 6.16
C HIS A 83 -15.78 -14.77 6.94
N GLY A 84 -16.12 -15.82 6.21
CA GLY A 84 -16.55 -17.10 6.74
C GLY A 84 -17.15 -17.96 5.61
N PRO A 85 -17.32 -19.27 5.87
CA PRO A 85 -17.84 -20.20 4.88
C PRO A 85 -19.30 -19.91 4.52
N PRO A 86 -19.84 -20.52 3.44
CA PRO A 86 -21.25 -20.44 3.12
C PRO A 86 -22.14 -20.82 4.32
N GLN A 87 -23.30 -20.17 4.43
CA GLN A 87 -24.33 -20.43 5.46
C GLN A 87 -23.90 -20.21 6.94
N VAL A 88 -22.70 -19.66 7.22
CA VAL A 88 -22.24 -19.40 8.61
C VAL A 88 -22.95 -18.24 9.33
N GLY A 89 -23.68 -17.39 8.60
CA GLY A 89 -24.42 -16.23 9.12
C GLY A 89 -23.74 -14.87 8.93
N LYS A 90 -22.96 -14.67 7.86
CA LYS A 90 -22.22 -13.42 7.56
C LYS A 90 -23.11 -12.17 7.51
N SER A 91 -24.07 -12.16 6.59
CA SER A 91 -25.03 -11.05 6.42
C SER A 91 -25.85 -10.81 7.69
N LEU A 92 -26.22 -11.88 8.42
CA LEU A 92 -26.95 -11.80 9.69
C LEU A 92 -26.12 -11.10 10.77
N LEU A 93 -24.81 -11.34 10.85
CA LEU A 93 -23.92 -10.61 11.76
C LEU A 93 -23.87 -9.12 11.42
N ILE A 94 -23.78 -8.76 10.14
CA ILE A 94 -23.80 -7.36 9.68
C ILE A 94 -25.13 -6.70 10.04
N LYS A 95 -26.27 -7.32 9.70
CA LYS A 95 -27.63 -6.86 10.08
C LYS A 95 -27.74 -6.63 11.60
N CYS A 96 -27.13 -7.48 12.44
CA CYS A 96 -27.10 -7.32 13.90
C CYS A 96 -26.16 -6.20 14.38
N LEU A 97 -25.00 -6.02 13.75
CA LEU A 97 -24.04 -4.96 14.09
C LEU A 97 -24.58 -3.59 13.71
N VAL A 98 -25.08 -3.42 12.48
CA VAL A 98 -25.70 -2.16 12.03
C VAL A 98 -26.86 -1.80 12.96
N LYS A 99 -27.78 -2.74 13.25
CA LYS A 99 -28.87 -2.50 14.21
C LYS A 99 -28.39 -2.14 15.62
N HIS A 100 -27.21 -2.58 16.05
CA HIS A 100 -26.64 -2.15 17.32
C HIS A 100 -26.09 -0.72 17.28
N TYR A 101 -25.46 -0.31 16.18
CA TYR A 101 -24.88 1.03 16.03
C TYR A 101 -25.93 2.10 15.68
N THR A 102 -26.79 1.85 14.71
CA THR A 102 -27.71 2.83 14.10
C THR A 102 -29.14 2.73 14.64
N LYS A 103 -29.48 1.63 15.32
CA LYS A 103 -30.86 1.21 15.73
C LYS A 103 -31.80 0.80 14.58
N HIS A 104 -31.53 1.20 13.34
CA HIS A 104 -32.33 0.83 12.16
C HIS A 104 -32.23 -0.67 11.83
N HIS A 105 -33.18 -1.18 11.04
CA HIS A 105 -33.17 -2.55 10.54
C HIS A 105 -32.89 -2.53 9.04
N LEU A 106 -31.79 -3.18 8.62
CA LEU A 106 -31.58 -3.50 7.20
C LEU A 106 -32.33 -4.78 6.85
N GLN A 107 -33.14 -4.75 5.80
CA GLN A 107 -33.76 -5.95 5.24
C GLN A 107 -32.69 -6.85 4.63
N ASP A 108 -31.90 -6.33 3.70
CA ASP A 108 -30.74 -7.01 3.08
C ASP A 108 -29.42 -6.23 3.16
N VAL A 109 -28.32 -6.95 2.91
CA VAL A 109 -26.94 -6.45 3.00
C VAL A 109 -26.26 -6.71 1.66
N GLN A 110 -25.98 -5.62 0.96
CA GLN A 110 -25.38 -5.57 -0.37
C GLN A 110 -24.38 -4.40 -0.41
N GLY A 111 -23.25 -4.59 -1.09
CA GLY A 111 -22.16 -3.62 -1.11
C GLY A 111 -21.52 -3.33 0.26
N PRO A 112 -20.72 -2.27 0.36
CA PRO A 112 -20.13 -1.83 1.61
C PRO A 112 -21.06 -0.88 2.39
N ILE A 113 -21.10 -1.03 3.71
CA ILE A 113 -21.99 -0.25 4.61
C ILE A 113 -21.14 0.59 5.56
N THR A 114 -21.17 1.92 5.40
CA THR A 114 -20.43 2.87 6.24
C THR A 114 -21.30 3.33 7.42
N ILE A 115 -20.74 3.32 8.64
CA ILE A 115 -21.41 3.75 9.87
C ILE A 115 -20.51 4.66 10.73
N VAL A 116 -21.10 5.61 11.44
CA VAL A 116 -20.41 6.38 12.48
C VAL A 116 -20.37 5.59 13.79
N SER A 117 -19.21 4.98 14.11
CA SER A 117 -19.02 4.22 15.36
C SER A 117 -18.64 5.11 16.56
N GLY A 118 -18.18 6.34 16.33
CA GLY A 118 -17.77 7.29 17.36
C GLY A 118 -17.13 8.55 16.76
N LYS A 119 -16.89 9.55 17.60
CA LYS A 119 -16.62 10.94 17.17
C LYS A 119 -15.41 11.15 16.24
N LYS A 120 -14.40 10.29 16.33
CA LYS A 120 -13.20 10.34 15.48
C LYS A 120 -13.06 9.08 14.60
N ARG A 121 -14.14 8.29 14.45
CA ARG A 121 -14.11 6.92 13.92
C ARG A 121 -15.42 6.50 13.25
N ARG A 122 -15.40 6.51 11.93
CA ARG A 122 -16.31 5.75 11.07
C ARG A 122 -15.75 4.36 10.73
N VAL A 123 -16.63 3.41 10.47
CA VAL A 123 -16.34 1.99 10.21
C VAL A 123 -17.16 1.55 9.01
N GLN A 124 -16.56 0.80 8.09
CA GLN A 124 -17.23 0.28 6.90
C GLN A 124 -17.29 -1.24 6.95
N PHE A 125 -18.48 -1.83 7.00
CA PHE A 125 -18.68 -3.27 6.97
C PHE A 125 -18.79 -3.76 5.52
N VAL A 126 -18.11 -4.86 5.21
CA VAL A 126 -18.16 -5.50 3.88
C VAL A 126 -18.33 -6.99 4.06
N GLU A 127 -19.29 -7.60 3.38
CA GLU A 127 -19.38 -9.07 3.32
C GLU A 127 -18.34 -9.60 2.32
N CYS A 128 -17.58 -10.63 2.72
CA CYS A 128 -16.68 -11.31 1.80
C CYS A 128 -17.46 -12.39 1.02
N PRO A 129 -17.49 -12.37 -0.33
CA PRO A 129 -18.08 -13.44 -1.11
C PRO A 129 -17.28 -14.75 -0.95
N ASN A 130 -17.90 -15.89 -1.31
CA ASN A 130 -17.29 -17.22 -1.14
C ASN A 130 -16.23 -17.55 -2.22
N ASP A 131 -16.01 -16.63 -3.18
CA ASP A 131 -15.09 -16.84 -4.28
C ASP A 131 -13.66 -16.45 -3.89
N ILE A 132 -12.68 -17.24 -4.37
CA ILE A 132 -11.27 -16.99 -4.08
C ILE A 132 -10.80 -15.62 -4.59
N ASN A 133 -11.47 -15.08 -5.61
CA ASN A 133 -11.20 -13.77 -6.20
C ASN A 133 -11.59 -12.63 -5.25
N GLY A 134 -12.83 -12.62 -4.77
CA GLY A 134 -13.27 -11.66 -3.76
C GLY A 134 -12.56 -11.84 -2.43
N MET A 135 -12.20 -13.08 -2.02
CA MET A 135 -11.30 -13.31 -0.88
C MET A 135 -9.91 -12.66 -1.05
N ILE A 136 -9.37 -12.66 -2.27
CA ILE A 136 -8.10 -12.01 -2.60
C ILE A 136 -8.24 -10.49 -2.54
N ASP A 137 -9.31 -9.91 -3.07
CA ASP A 137 -9.48 -8.45 -3.08
C ASP A 137 -9.83 -7.91 -1.69
N ALA A 138 -10.74 -8.58 -0.97
CA ALA A 138 -11.04 -8.28 0.43
C ALA A 138 -9.80 -8.35 1.31
N ALA A 139 -8.86 -9.27 1.05
CA ALA A 139 -7.58 -9.32 1.76
C ALA A 139 -6.69 -8.08 1.49
N LYS A 140 -6.74 -7.50 0.29
CA LYS A 140 -5.97 -6.29 -0.06
C LYS A 140 -6.46 -5.08 0.75
N PHE A 141 -7.77 -4.92 0.96
CA PHE A 141 -8.34 -3.72 1.62
C PHE A 141 -8.74 -3.86 3.11
N ALA A 142 -8.94 -5.07 3.66
CA ALA A 142 -9.43 -5.26 5.05
C ALA A 142 -8.50 -4.73 6.15
N ASP A 143 -8.90 -3.74 6.95
CA ASP A 143 -8.17 -3.29 8.15
C ASP A 143 -8.44 -4.19 9.37
N LEU A 144 -9.67 -4.71 9.44
CA LEU A 144 -10.11 -5.75 10.37
C LEU A 144 -10.75 -6.90 9.59
N ALA A 145 -10.32 -8.13 9.88
CA ALA A 145 -11.03 -9.34 9.44
C ALA A 145 -11.81 -9.95 10.62
N LEU A 146 -13.14 -9.99 10.51
CA LEU A 146 -14.01 -10.80 11.37
C LEU A 146 -14.15 -12.18 10.71
N LEU A 147 -13.53 -13.21 11.32
CA LEU A 147 -13.59 -14.59 10.84
C LEU A 147 -14.70 -15.36 11.55
N LEU A 148 -15.79 -15.64 10.83
CA LEU A 148 -16.87 -16.49 11.31
C LEU A 148 -16.52 -17.97 11.16
N ILE A 149 -16.76 -18.73 12.22
CA ILE A 149 -16.48 -20.16 12.30
C ILE A 149 -17.72 -20.85 12.87
N ASP A 150 -18.30 -21.82 12.15
CA ASP A 150 -19.37 -22.66 12.69
C ASP A 150 -18.77 -23.54 13.81
N GLY A 151 -19.30 -23.42 15.02
CA GLY A 151 -18.81 -24.17 16.18
C GLY A 151 -19.06 -25.68 16.11
N SER A 152 -20.12 -26.09 15.41
CA SER A 152 -20.57 -27.48 15.27
C SER A 152 -19.75 -28.24 14.23
N TYR A 153 -19.42 -27.59 13.11
CA TYR A 153 -18.58 -28.15 12.05
C TYR A 153 -17.08 -27.98 12.35
N GLY A 154 -16.68 -26.77 12.77
CA GLY A 154 -15.30 -26.38 13.03
C GLY A 154 -14.71 -25.52 11.91
N PHE A 155 -13.40 -25.65 11.66
CA PHE A 155 -12.72 -24.87 10.63
C PHE A 155 -12.88 -25.48 9.24
N GLU A 156 -13.27 -24.63 8.28
CA GLU A 156 -13.37 -24.98 6.87
C GLU A 156 -12.17 -24.51 6.04
N MET A 157 -11.98 -25.11 4.87
CA MET A 157 -10.82 -24.83 4.01
C MET A 157 -10.78 -23.38 3.55
N GLU A 158 -11.93 -22.76 3.26
CA GLU A 158 -12.04 -21.34 2.88
C GLU A 158 -11.54 -20.38 3.96
N THR A 159 -11.78 -20.69 5.25
CA THR A 159 -11.26 -19.89 6.37
C THR A 159 -9.74 -19.93 6.44
N PHE A 160 -9.15 -21.10 6.11
CA PHE A 160 -7.70 -21.28 6.03
C PHE A 160 -7.10 -20.68 4.76
N GLU A 161 -7.80 -20.71 3.62
CA GLU A 161 -7.36 -20.08 2.38
C GLU A 161 -7.27 -18.56 2.57
N PHE A 162 -8.34 -17.92 3.03
CA PHE A 162 -8.36 -16.48 3.32
C PHE A 162 -7.29 -16.06 4.34
N LEU A 163 -7.10 -16.82 5.43
CA LEU A 163 -6.04 -16.53 6.41
C LEU A 163 -4.63 -16.57 5.78
N ASN A 164 -4.36 -17.52 4.88
CA ASN A 164 -3.08 -17.57 4.17
C ASN A 164 -2.93 -16.46 3.11
N ILE A 165 -4.02 -16.04 2.48
CA ILE A 165 -4.04 -14.89 1.54
C ILE A 165 -3.71 -13.59 2.31
N LEU A 166 -4.35 -13.37 3.46
CA LEU A 166 -4.06 -12.25 4.37
C LEU A 166 -2.58 -12.23 4.82
N GLN A 167 -2.00 -13.38 5.14
CA GLN A 167 -0.58 -13.47 5.53
C GLN A 167 0.40 -13.04 4.42
N VAL A 168 -0.01 -13.10 3.14
CA VAL A 168 0.85 -12.75 1.99
C VAL A 168 0.66 -11.30 1.55
N HIS A 169 -0.59 -10.81 1.45
CA HIS A 169 -0.86 -9.43 1.05
C HIS A 169 -0.64 -8.41 2.18
N GLY A 170 -0.56 -8.86 3.44
CA GLY A 170 -0.26 -8.04 4.61
C GLY A 170 -1.28 -8.32 5.72
N PHE A 171 -0.81 -8.82 6.85
CA PHE A 171 -1.68 -9.42 7.87
C PHE A 171 -2.40 -8.34 8.71
N PRO A 172 -3.73 -8.14 8.56
CA PRO A 172 -4.44 -7.11 9.29
C PRO A 172 -4.75 -7.57 10.72
N LYS A 173 -5.53 -6.78 11.46
CA LYS A 173 -6.10 -7.28 12.72
C LYS A 173 -7.17 -8.32 12.43
N ILE A 174 -7.19 -9.38 13.22
CA ILE A 174 -8.16 -10.49 13.07
C ILE A 174 -8.87 -10.73 14.39
N MET A 175 -10.20 -10.86 14.33
CA MET A 175 -11.02 -11.37 15.42
C MET A 175 -11.80 -12.60 14.95
N GLY A 176 -11.88 -13.64 15.79
CA GLY A 176 -12.72 -14.78 15.51
C GLY A 176 -14.11 -14.58 16.10
N VAL A 177 -15.15 -14.98 15.38
CA VAL A 177 -16.54 -15.05 15.86
C VAL A 177 -17.02 -16.48 15.67
N LEU A 178 -17.32 -17.17 16.78
CA LEU A 178 -17.74 -18.57 16.76
C LEU A 178 -19.27 -18.62 16.86
N THR A 179 -19.94 -19.10 15.81
CA THR A 179 -21.41 -19.16 15.67
C THR A 179 -21.96 -20.57 15.87
N HIS A 180 -23.28 -20.75 15.77
CA HIS A 180 -23.96 -22.05 15.82
C HIS A 180 -23.69 -22.88 17.09
N LEU A 181 -23.55 -22.21 18.24
CA LEU A 181 -23.31 -22.88 19.51
C LEU A 181 -24.56 -23.60 20.05
N ASP A 182 -25.75 -23.14 19.68
CA ASP A 182 -27.05 -23.81 19.96
C ASP A 182 -27.12 -25.27 19.49
N LYS A 183 -26.41 -25.63 18.41
CA LYS A 183 -26.38 -27.00 17.87
C LYS A 183 -25.79 -28.02 18.88
N PHE A 184 -25.15 -27.56 19.97
CA PHE A 184 -24.61 -28.42 21.03
C PHE A 184 -25.58 -28.64 22.19
N LYS A 185 -26.22 -29.83 22.22
CA LYS A 185 -26.97 -30.31 23.39
C LYS A 185 -26.08 -30.50 24.64
N ASP A 186 -24.80 -30.88 24.46
CA ASP A 186 -23.87 -31.19 25.54
C ASP A 186 -22.96 -30.02 25.95
N VAL A 187 -23.17 -29.44 27.13
CA VAL A 187 -22.31 -28.36 27.69
C VAL A 187 -20.85 -28.79 27.88
N LYS A 188 -20.59 -30.07 28.22
CA LYS A 188 -19.21 -30.60 28.34
C LYS A 188 -18.51 -30.69 26.98
N LYS A 189 -19.23 -31.11 25.92
CA LYS A 189 -18.73 -31.16 24.54
C LYS A 189 -18.46 -29.75 24.02
N LEU A 190 -19.42 -28.84 24.23
CA LEU A 190 -19.31 -27.41 23.93
C LEU A 190 -18.04 -26.78 24.51
N LYS A 191 -17.77 -26.96 25.82
CA LYS A 191 -16.57 -26.41 26.48
C LYS A 191 -15.27 -26.97 25.87
N LYS A 192 -15.19 -28.28 25.61
CA LYS A 192 -14.02 -28.92 24.95
C LYS A 192 -13.83 -28.42 23.52
N THR A 193 -14.90 -28.28 22.74
CA THR A 193 -14.84 -27.78 21.36
C THR A 193 -14.41 -26.32 21.31
N LYS A 194 -14.97 -25.44 22.16
CA LYS A 194 -14.52 -24.04 22.29
C LYS A 194 -13.02 -23.94 22.60
N GLN A 195 -12.52 -24.76 23.54
CA GLN A 195 -11.07 -24.82 23.85
C GLN A 195 -10.24 -25.30 22.65
N ARG A 196 -10.65 -26.39 21.98
CA ARG A 196 -9.94 -26.93 20.81
C ARG A 196 -9.88 -25.92 19.66
N LEU A 197 -11.00 -25.28 19.32
CA LEU A 197 -11.06 -24.27 18.26
C LEU A 197 -10.24 -23.03 18.62
N LYS A 198 -10.31 -22.57 19.87
CA LYS A 198 -9.49 -21.46 20.38
C LYS A 198 -7.99 -21.74 20.30
N HIS A 199 -7.53 -22.92 20.72
CA HIS A 199 -6.12 -23.29 20.58
C HIS A 199 -5.70 -23.40 19.11
N ARG A 200 -6.56 -23.93 18.22
CA ARG A 200 -6.29 -23.98 16.78
C ARG A 200 -6.17 -22.58 16.18
N PHE A 201 -7.08 -21.67 16.54
CA PHE A 201 -7.07 -20.26 16.14
C PHE A 201 -5.77 -19.56 16.56
N TRP A 202 -5.32 -19.79 17.80
CA TRP A 202 -4.03 -19.28 18.31
C TRP A 202 -2.81 -19.84 17.57
N THR A 203 -2.83 -21.10 17.13
CA THR A 203 -1.71 -21.69 16.37
C THR A 203 -1.55 -21.15 14.94
N GLU A 204 -2.60 -20.54 14.38
CA GLU A 204 -2.62 -20.08 12.97
C GLU A 204 -2.52 -18.55 12.84
N ILE A 205 -2.89 -17.80 13.88
CA ILE A 205 -2.84 -16.33 13.92
C ILE A 205 -1.70 -15.87 14.84
N TYR A 206 -1.96 -15.76 16.13
CA TYR A 206 -0.98 -15.50 17.18
C TYR A 206 -1.58 -15.90 18.54
N ASP A 207 -0.72 -16.20 19.51
CA ASP A 207 -1.16 -16.60 20.84
C ASP A 207 -1.90 -15.46 21.56
N GLY A 208 -3.04 -15.77 22.17
CA GLY A 208 -3.91 -14.78 22.81
C GLY A 208 -4.83 -13.99 21.87
N ALA A 209 -4.92 -14.31 20.57
CA ALA A 209 -5.92 -13.73 19.67
C ALA A 209 -7.35 -13.85 20.21
N LYS A 210 -8.21 -12.86 19.92
CA LYS A 210 -9.56 -12.76 20.50
C LYS A 210 -10.56 -13.60 19.70
N LEU A 211 -11.34 -14.39 20.42
CA LEU A 211 -12.41 -15.25 19.89
C LEU A 211 -13.69 -14.95 20.69
N PHE A 212 -14.71 -14.47 19.99
CA PHE A 212 -16.04 -14.23 20.52
C PHE A 212 -16.91 -15.47 20.32
N TYR A 213 -17.94 -15.59 21.15
CA TYR A 213 -18.90 -16.68 21.10
C TYR A 213 -20.28 -16.06 20.94
N LEU A 214 -20.96 -16.37 19.84
CA LEU A 214 -22.36 -16.03 19.64
C LEU A 214 -23.16 -17.29 19.94
N SER A 215 -23.93 -17.25 21.03
CA SER A 215 -24.65 -18.41 21.53
C SER A 215 -25.68 -18.88 20.50
N GLY A 216 -26.62 -17.99 20.19
CA GLY A 216 -27.79 -18.34 19.40
C GLY A 216 -28.59 -17.19 18.80
N LEU A 217 -29.65 -17.57 18.09
CA LEU A 217 -30.58 -16.66 17.41
C LEU A 217 -31.88 -16.51 18.22
N ILE A 218 -32.30 -15.27 18.45
CA ILE A 218 -33.58 -14.89 19.06
C ILE A 218 -34.27 -13.94 18.06
N ASN A 219 -35.48 -14.28 17.62
CA ASN A 219 -36.23 -13.54 16.58
C ASN A 219 -35.37 -13.24 15.33
N GLY A 220 -34.66 -14.26 14.85
CA GLY A 220 -33.76 -14.16 13.69
C GLY A 220 -32.49 -13.32 13.89
N LYS A 221 -32.18 -12.88 15.12
CA LYS A 221 -31.06 -11.96 15.41
C LYS A 221 -30.21 -12.48 16.57
N TYR A 222 -28.92 -12.12 16.60
CA TYR A 222 -28.03 -12.50 17.69
C TYR A 222 -28.35 -11.78 19.01
N VAL A 223 -27.95 -12.39 20.13
CA VAL A 223 -28.16 -11.84 21.48
C VAL A 223 -27.50 -10.47 21.63
N LYS A 224 -28.31 -9.42 21.88
CA LYS A 224 -27.87 -8.01 21.97
C LYS A 224 -26.63 -7.79 22.85
N ARG A 225 -26.52 -8.50 23.99
CA ARG A 225 -25.37 -8.40 24.92
C ARG A 225 -24.06 -8.92 24.31
N GLU A 226 -24.12 -9.97 23.51
CA GLU A 226 -22.93 -10.56 22.86
C GLU A 226 -22.46 -9.67 21.69
N VAL A 227 -23.41 -9.15 20.90
CA VAL A 227 -23.15 -8.18 19.82
C VAL A 227 -22.58 -6.88 20.38
N HIS A 228 -23.14 -6.34 21.47
CA HIS A 228 -22.61 -5.14 22.15
C HIS A 228 -21.15 -5.31 22.59
N ASN A 229 -20.79 -6.50 23.13
CA ASN A 229 -19.41 -6.80 23.50
C ASN A 229 -18.49 -6.82 22.27
N LEU A 230 -18.91 -7.43 21.16
CA LEU A 230 -18.15 -7.43 19.90
C LEU A 230 -17.96 -6.00 19.37
N ALA A 231 -19.04 -5.22 19.27
CA ALA A 231 -19.02 -3.81 18.85
C ALA A 231 -18.06 -2.96 19.69
N ARG A 232 -18.08 -3.12 21.03
CA ARG A 232 -17.14 -2.44 21.94
C ARG A 232 -15.68 -2.74 21.61
N PHE A 233 -15.34 -3.96 21.21
CA PHE A 233 -13.97 -4.31 20.81
C PHE A 233 -13.58 -3.74 19.44
N ILE A 234 -14.50 -3.70 18.47
CA ILE A 234 -14.29 -3.07 17.16
C ILE A 234 -13.98 -1.58 17.34
N SER A 235 -14.84 -0.85 18.07
CA SER A 235 -14.73 0.60 18.28
C SER A 235 -13.43 1.05 18.95
N VAL A 236 -12.83 0.21 19.81
CA VAL A 236 -11.61 0.51 20.58
C VAL A 236 -10.31 0.09 19.85
N MET A 237 -10.39 -0.69 18.77
CA MET A 237 -9.21 -1.31 18.17
C MET A 237 -8.26 -0.31 17.51
N LYS A 238 -6.94 -0.52 17.62
CA LYS A 238 -5.93 0.21 16.84
C LYS A 238 -5.43 -0.69 15.70
N PHE A 239 -5.48 -0.15 14.49
CA PHE A 239 -4.95 -0.77 13.27
C PHE A 239 -3.46 -0.50 13.14
N HIS A 240 -2.80 -1.16 12.19
CA HIS A 240 -1.38 -0.98 11.92
C HIS A 240 -1.23 -0.69 10.43
N PRO A 241 -0.48 0.35 10.02
CA PRO A 241 -0.29 0.65 8.61
C PRO A 241 0.41 -0.52 7.91
N LEU A 242 -0.14 -0.94 6.77
CA LEU A 242 0.46 -1.94 5.89
C LEU A 242 1.21 -1.23 4.75
N SER A 243 2.42 -1.67 4.44
CA SER A 243 3.30 -1.00 3.48
C SER A 243 2.68 -0.80 2.10
N TRP A 244 1.92 -1.78 1.60
CA TRP A 244 1.23 -1.66 0.31
C TRP A 244 0.10 -0.61 0.35
N ARG A 245 -0.63 -0.53 1.47
CA ARG A 245 -1.73 0.43 1.63
C ARG A 245 -1.22 1.86 1.81
N THR A 246 -0.07 2.06 2.47
CA THR A 246 0.49 3.42 2.62
C THR A 246 1.25 3.90 1.39
N SER A 247 1.64 3.02 0.47
CA SER A 247 2.33 3.41 -0.77
C SER A 247 1.39 3.73 -1.93
N HIS A 248 0.25 3.04 -2.06
CA HIS A 248 -0.68 3.19 -3.20
C HIS A 248 -2.02 3.82 -2.79
N PRO A 249 -2.57 4.77 -3.57
CA PRO A 249 -3.96 5.21 -3.40
C PRO A 249 -4.90 4.07 -3.82
N TYR A 250 -6.02 3.91 -3.09
CA TYR A 250 -7.09 2.99 -3.48
C TYR A 250 -8.45 3.49 -2.99
N VAL A 251 -9.50 3.11 -3.71
CA VAL A 251 -10.90 3.39 -3.40
C VAL A 251 -11.63 2.05 -3.31
N LEU A 252 -12.45 1.90 -2.27
CA LEU A 252 -13.48 0.87 -2.23
C LEU A 252 -14.76 1.55 -2.73
N VAL A 253 -15.41 0.98 -3.75
CA VAL A 253 -16.58 1.60 -4.37
C VAL A 253 -17.80 1.38 -3.50
N ASP A 254 -18.45 2.48 -3.14
CA ASP A 254 -19.69 2.50 -2.36
C ASP A 254 -20.92 2.56 -3.27
N ARG A 255 -20.89 3.33 -4.36
CA ARG A 255 -21.96 3.48 -5.37
C ARG A 255 -21.39 3.34 -6.79
N PHE A 256 -22.13 2.69 -7.67
CA PHE A 256 -21.78 2.39 -9.06
C PHE A 256 -22.90 2.90 -9.97
N GLU A 257 -22.58 3.69 -11.00
CA GLU A 257 -23.57 4.26 -11.92
C GLU A 257 -23.07 4.21 -13.38
N ASP A 258 -23.97 3.91 -14.31
CA ASP A 258 -23.75 4.06 -15.75
C ASP A 258 -24.25 5.46 -16.17
N VAL A 259 -23.35 6.29 -16.70
CA VAL A 259 -23.61 7.67 -17.17
C VAL A 259 -23.51 7.70 -18.71
N THR A 260 -23.62 6.54 -19.37
CA THR A 260 -23.65 6.46 -20.83
C THR A 260 -24.93 7.08 -21.39
N PRO A 261 -24.85 8.00 -22.37
CA PRO A 261 -26.03 8.55 -23.01
C PRO A 261 -26.96 7.45 -23.56
N PRO A 262 -28.27 7.44 -23.22
CA PRO A 262 -29.17 6.33 -23.53
C PRO A 262 -29.34 6.09 -25.03
N GLU A 263 -29.10 7.11 -25.87
CA GLU A 263 -29.10 6.98 -27.32
C GLU A 263 -27.99 6.06 -27.84
N ARG A 264 -26.77 6.17 -27.30
CA ARG A 264 -25.65 5.28 -27.68
C ARG A 264 -25.98 3.82 -27.36
N VAL A 265 -26.61 3.60 -26.22
CA VAL A 265 -27.10 2.28 -25.79
C VAL A 265 -28.16 1.75 -26.76
N ARG A 266 -29.17 2.56 -27.11
CA ARG A 266 -30.22 2.18 -28.08
C ARG A 266 -29.67 1.82 -29.46
N VAL A 267 -28.65 2.54 -29.95
CA VAL A 267 -28.00 2.26 -31.23
C VAL A 267 -27.15 0.99 -31.16
N ASN A 268 -26.36 0.82 -30.10
CA ASN A 268 -25.48 -0.33 -29.90
C ASN A 268 -25.49 -0.78 -28.43
N ASN A 269 -26.33 -1.76 -28.07
CA ASN A 269 -26.40 -2.29 -26.69
C ASN A 269 -25.03 -2.73 -26.13
N LYS A 270 -24.11 -3.16 -27.00
CA LYS A 270 -22.75 -3.65 -26.69
C LYS A 270 -21.67 -2.57 -26.80
N CYS A 271 -22.02 -1.29 -26.86
CA CYS A 271 -21.02 -0.22 -26.82
C CYS A 271 -20.34 -0.18 -25.45
N ASP A 272 -19.07 0.25 -25.43
CA ASP A 272 -18.40 0.59 -24.19
C ASP A 272 -19.13 1.72 -23.46
N ARG A 273 -18.97 1.75 -22.14
CA ARG A 273 -19.79 2.54 -21.20
C ARG A 273 -18.96 3.57 -20.46
N ASN A 274 -19.61 4.70 -20.17
CA ASN A 274 -19.12 5.73 -19.27
C ASN A 274 -19.60 5.41 -17.86
N VAL A 275 -18.71 4.95 -17.00
CA VAL A 275 -19.05 4.51 -15.63
C VAL A 275 -18.53 5.52 -14.63
N THR A 276 -19.35 5.86 -13.64
CA THR A 276 -18.91 6.64 -12.48
C THR A 276 -18.92 5.81 -11.20
N LEU A 277 -17.79 5.87 -10.48
CA LEU A 277 -17.54 5.10 -9.28
C LEU A 277 -17.36 6.05 -8.10
N TYR A 278 -18.17 5.91 -7.05
CA TYR A 278 -18.10 6.75 -5.87
C TYR A 278 -17.49 5.98 -4.70
N GLY A 279 -16.64 6.63 -3.91
CA GLY A 279 -16.09 6.01 -2.71
C GLY A 279 -15.06 6.85 -1.97
N TYR A 280 -14.70 6.42 -0.77
CA TYR A 280 -13.68 7.07 0.05
C TYR A 280 -12.27 6.77 -0.44
N LEU A 281 -11.43 7.80 -0.59
CA LEU A 281 -10.00 7.64 -0.89
C LEU A 281 -9.20 7.15 0.32
N ARG A 282 -8.33 6.17 0.08
CA ARG A 282 -7.57 5.45 1.10
C ARG A 282 -6.10 5.31 0.71
N GLY A 283 -5.25 5.22 1.73
CA GLY A 283 -3.86 4.81 1.60
C GLY A 283 -2.88 5.94 1.34
N CYS A 284 -2.89 6.48 0.12
CA CYS A 284 -2.10 7.63 -0.30
C CYS A 284 -3.01 8.62 -1.06
N ASN A 285 -2.55 9.85 -1.23
CA ASN A 285 -3.26 10.86 -2.03
C ASN A 285 -3.29 10.46 -3.52
N LEU A 286 -4.37 10.81 -4.22
CA LEU A 286 -4.59 10.50 -5.63
C LEU A 286 -4.34 11.75 -6.49
N LYS A 287 -3.47 11.64 -7.50
CA LYS A 287 -3.17 12.76 -8.42
C LYS A 287 -4.02 12.68 -9.68
N LYS A 288 -4.39 13.83 -10.25
CA LYS A 288 -4.97 13.94 -11.60
C LYS A 288 -4.05 13.18 -12.60
N GLY A 289 -4.63 12.42 -13.52
CA GLY A 289 -3.87 11.61 -14.50
C GLY A 289 -3.25 10.30 -13.99
N THR A 290 -3.52 9.87 -12.75
CA THR A 290 -3.06 8.55 -12.25
C THR A 290 -3.87 7.41 -12.90
N LYS A 291 -3.19 6.40 -13.46
CA LYS A 291 -3.84 5.19 -13.98
C LYS A 291 -4.38 4.29 -12.88
N VAL A 292 -5.47 3.60 -13.16
CA VAL A 292 -6.26 2.87 -12.16
C VAL A 292 -6.58 1.44 -12.61
N HIS A 293 -6.36 0.47 -11.74
CA HIS A 293 -6.79 -0.91 -11.93
C HIS A 293 -8.13 -1.17 -11.22
N ILE A 294 -9.15 -1.56 -11.97
CA ILE A 294 -10.37 -2.13 -11.39
C ILE A 294 -10.17 -3.65 -11.26
N ALA A 295 -10.24 -4.13 -10.02
CA ALA A 295 -9.97 -5.53 -9.71
C ALA A 295 -10.98 -6.48 -10.37
N GLY A 296 -10.54 -7.15 -11.46
CA GLY A 296 -11.39 -8.10 -12.19
C GLY A 296 -11.96 -7.59 -13.51
N VAL A 297 -11.62 -6.36 -13.90
CA VAL A 297 -12.01 -5.74 -15.18
C VAL A 297 -10.76 -5.44 -16.01
N GLY A 298 -9.94 -4.46 -15.60
CA GLY A 298 -8.81 -3.99 -16.40
C GLY A 298 -8.05 -2.81 -15.78
N ASP A 299 -7.05 -2.32 -16.51
CA ASP A 299 -6.37 -1.05 -16.24
C ASP A 299 -7.06 0.04 -17.09
N TYR A 300 -7.39 1.18 -16.50
CA TYR A 300 -8.08 2.31 -17.12
C TYR A 300 -7.42 3.64 -16.76
N ASP A 301 -7.59 4.63 -17.63
CA ASP A 301 -7.17 6.01 -17.39
C ASP A 301 -8.35 6.80 -16.80
N LEU A 302 -8.09 7.65 -15.80
CA LEU A 302 -9.13 8.48 -15.16
C LEU A 302 -9.47 9.67 -16.05
N ALA A 303 -10.74 9.79 -16.46
CA ALA A 303 -11.22 10.92 -17.25
C ALA A 303 -11.47 12.14 -16.36
N GLY A 304 -12.15 11.93 -15.23
CA GLY A 304 -12.50 12.95 -14.26
C GLY A 304 -12.36 12.43 -12.83
N VAL A 305 -11.99 13.31 -11.90
CA VAL A 305 -12.05 13.06 -10.46
C VAL A 305 -12.63 14.31 -9.80
N THR A 306 -13.76 14.18 -9.13
CA THR A 306 -14.37 15.27 -8.35
C THR A 306 -14.46 14.88 -6.89
N ALA A 307 -14.10 15.80 -6.01
CA ALA A 307 -14.34 15.68 -4.58
C ALA A 307 -15.79 16.02 -4.28
N LEU A 308 -16.42 15.25 -3.40
CA LEU A 308 -17.80 15.44 -2.96
C LEU A 308 -17.85 15.58 -1.43
N ALA A 309 -18.92 16.22 -0.95
CA ALA A 309 -19.24 16.28 0.47
C ALA A 309 -19.36 14.86 1.06
N ASP A 310 -18.91 14.71 2.31
CA ASP A 310 -18.88 13.40 2.98
C ASP A 310 -20.29 12.94 3.36
N PRO A 311 -20.76 11.75 2.93
CA PRO A 311 -22.09 11.25 3.29
C PRO A 311 -22.19 10.76 4.75
N CYS A 312 -21.07 10.65 5.48
CA CYS A 312 -21.01 10.28 6.89
C CYS A 312 -19.94 11.12 7.62
N PRO A 313 -20.19 12.43 7.82
CA PRO A 313 -19.24 13.34 8.45
C PRO A 313 -19.00 13.00 9.92
N LEU A 314 -17.80 13.30 10.41
CA LEU A 314 -17.43 13.07 11.80
C LEU A 314 -17.97 14.22 12.70
N PRO A 315 -18.66 13.92 13.82
CA PRO A 315 -19.23 14.97 14.68
C PRO A 315 -18.15 15.65 15.52
N SER A 316 -17.56 16.72 14.96
CA SER A 316 -16.46 17.49 15.53
C SER A 316 -16.84 18.27 16.82
N ALA A 317 -18.01 18.91 16.84
CA ALA A 317 -18.33 20.02 17.76
C ALA A 317 -18.61 19.68 19.24
N ALA A 318 -18.84 18.41 19.62
CA ALA A 318 -19.43 18.09 20.92
C ALA A 318 -18.42 17.60 21.99
N LYS A 319 -18.07 18.44 22.98
CA LYS A 319 -17.17 18.13 24.13
C LYS A 319 -17.65 16.96 25.05
N LYS A 320 -18.92 16.51 24.96
CA LYS A 320 -19.48 15.42 25.81
C LYS A 320 -18.97 14.02 25.37
N LYS A 321 -18.79 13.08 26.31
CA LYS A 321 -18.21 11.74 26.04
C LYS A 321 -19.10 10.76 25.24
N GLY A 322 -20.39 11.01 25.10
CA GLY A 322 -21.34 10.17 24.34
C GLY A 322 -21.54 10.63 22.90
N LEU A 323 -21.99 9.70 22.04
CA LEU A 323 -22.48 9.96 20.67
C LEU A 323 -24.02 10.10 20.74
N ARG A 324 -24.56 11.21 20.24
CA ARG A 324 -26.02 11.45 20.19
C ARG A 324 -26.69 10.51 19.18
N ASP A 325 -28.00 10.33 19.27
CA ASP A 325 -28.71 9.47 18.30
C ASP A 325 -28.76 10.10 16.90
N LYS A 326 -28.92 11.43 16.77
CA LYS A 326 -28.77 12.17 15.50
C LYS A 326 -27.39 12.01 14.85
N GLU A 327 -26.35 11.72 15.63
CA GLU A 327 -24.96 11.55 15.15
C GLU A 327 -24.66 10.11 14.69
N LYS A 328 -25.63 9.17 14.74
CA LYS A 328 -25.47 7.75 14.37
C LYS A 328 -25.86 7.52 12.90
N LEU A 329 -25.28 8.33 12.03
CA LEU A 329 -25.46 8.25 10.59
C LEU A 329 -24.94 6.91 10.05
N PHE A 330 -25.58 6.45 8.98
CA PHE A 330 -25.14 5.32 8.18
C PHE A 330 -25.43 5.57 6.70
N TYR A 331 -24.53 5.07 5.86
CA TYR A 331 -24.57 5.20 4.42
C TYR A 331 -24.37 3.83 3.79
N ALA A 332 -25.31 3.43 2.96
CA ALA A 332 -25.38 2.09 2.37
C ALA A 332 -26.17 2.13 1.05
N PRO A 333 -25.66 2.81 0.00
CA PRO A 333 -26.43 3.11 -1.20
C PRO A 333 -26.82 1.86 -2.01
N MET A 334 -26.03 0.78 -1.92
CA MET A 334 -26.35 -0.52 -2.54
C MET A 334 -27.25 -1.42 -1.67
N SER A 335 -27.50 -1.09 -0.40
CA SER A 335 -28.38 -1.87 0.49
C SER A 335 -29.72 -1.17 0.67
N GLY A 336 -30.76 -1.95 1.03
CA GLY A 336 -32.05 -1.38 1.41
C GLY A 336 -31.97 -0.45 2.62
N LEU A 337 -32.24 0.84 2.41
CA LEU A 337 -32.32 1.86 3.47
C LEU A 337 -33.72 1.82 4.10
N GLY A 338 -33.86 0.95 5.11
CA GLY A 338 -35.17 0.62 5.67
C GLY A 338 -35.94 -0.25 4.69
N ASP A 339 -36.98 0.30 4.09
CA ASP A 339 -37.88 -0.40 3.16
C ASP A 339 -37.66 0.01 1.69
N LEU A 340 -36.78 0.98 1.40
CA LEU A 340 -36.39 1.38 0.04
C LEU A 340 -35.11 0.66 -0.41
N VAL A 341 -35.13 0.04 -1.58
CA VAL A 341 -33.97 -0.57 -2.25
C VAL A 341 -33.76 0.12 -3.60
N TYR A 342 -32.55 0.65 -3.82
CA TYR A 342 -32.14 1.21 -5.10
C TYR A 342 -31.49 0.11 -5.96
N ASP A 343 -31.95 -0.04 -7.20
CA ASP A 343 -31.37 -0.96 -8.19
C ASP A 343 -31.25 -0.24 -9.55
N LYS A 344 -30.02 0.22 -9.85
CA LYS A 344 -29.69 1.04 -11.02
C LYS A 344 -30.59 2.28 -11.13
N ASP A 345 -31.62 2.21 -11.96
CA ASP A 345 -32.55 3.30 -12.25
C ASP A 345 -33.93 3.12 -11.57
N ALA A 346 -34.15 1.98 -10.90
CA ALA A 346 -35.40 1.63 -10.24
C ALA A 346 -35.31 1.73 -8.71
N VAL A 347 -36.41 2.12 -8.07
CA VAL A 347 -36.55 2.17 -6.61
C VAL A 347 -37.67 1.22 -6.19
N TYR A 348 -37.30 0.12 -5.52
CA TYR A 348 -38.26 -0.82 -4.95
C TYR A 348 -38.58 -0.43 -3.51
N ILE A 349 -39.87 -0.27 -3.19
CA ILE A 349 -40.34 0.08 -1.84
C ILE A 349 -41.16 -1.09 -1.28
N ASN A 350 -40.64 -1.75 -0.24
CA ASN A 350 -41.27 -2.92 0.40
C ASN A 350 -42.10 -2.51 1.63
N ILE A 351 -43.29 -1.97 1.39
CA ILE A 351 -44.24 -1.60 2.45
C ILE A 351 -45.06 -2.84 2.84
N ASN A 352 -45.24 -3.08 4.15
CA ASN A 352 -46.04 -4.21 4.63
C ASN A 352 -47.51 -4.10 4.18
N ASP A 353 -48.08 -5.18 3.65
CA ASP A 353 -49.46 -5.25 3.12
C ASP A 353 -50.57 -4.80 4.10
N HIS A 354 -50.32 -4.80 5.40
CA HIS A 354 -51.26 -4.28 6.41
C HIS A 354 -51.32 -2.74 6.50
N PHE A 355 -50.40 -2.04 5.85
CA PHE A 355 -50.31 -0.58 5.80
C PHE A 355 -50.55 -0.02 4.38
N VAL A 356 -50.79 -0.87 3.38
CA VAL A 356 -51.07 -0.46 1.99
C VAL A 356 -52.38 -1.07 1.50
N GLN A 357 -53.32 -0.18 1.17
CA GLN A 357 -54.48 -0.54 0.35
C GLN A 357 -54.07 -0.50 -1.12
N TYR A 358 -53.76 -1.67 -1.70
CA TYR A 358 -53.36 -1.75 -3.11
C TYR A 358 -54.53 -1.52 -4.07
N SER A 359 -54.37 -0.59 -5.01
CA SER A 359 -55.27 -0.41 -6.15
C SER A 359 -55.02 -1.44 -7.27
N ASN A 360 -55.12 -2.74 -6.96
CA ASN A 360 -54.93 -3.81 -7.95
C ASN A 360 -55.93 -3.71 -9.11
N VAL A 361 -55.42 -3.54 -10.34
CA VAL A 361 -56.22 -3.38 -11.57
C VAL A 361 -56.68 -4.74 -12.14
N ASP A 362 -55.96 -5.82 -11.84
CA ASP A 362 -56.11 -7.13 -12.51
C ASP A 362 -57.11 -8.11 -11.86
N ASN A 363 -57.64 -7.80 -10.66
CA ASN A 363 -58.60 -8.69 -9.97
C ASN A 363 -60.02 -8.59 -10.54
N LYS A 364 -60.21 -9.06 -11.79
CA LYS A 364 -61.52 -9.20 -12.43
C LYS A 364 -62.21 -10.55 -12.20
N ASN A 365 -61.56 -11.55 -11.59
CA ASN A 365 -62.14 -12.90 -11.41
C ASN A 365 -61.60 -13.66 -10.18
N GLU A 366 -61.87 -13.19 -8.95
CA GLU A 366 -61.92 -14.10 -7.80
C GLU A 366 -62.89 -13.63 -6.72
N GLY A 367 -63.69 -14.56 -6.18
CA GLY A 367 -64.87 -14.26 -5.39
C GLY A 367 -64.60 -14.04 -3.90
N MET A 368 -64.71 -12.79 -3.47
CA MET A 368 -65.20 -12.33 -2.15
C MET A 368 -65.09 -13.28 -0.93
N THR A 369 -64.12 -13.03 -0.05
CA THR A 369 -64.35 -13.13 1.42
C THR A 369 -63.55 -12.07 2.20
N SER A 370 -64.10 -10.87 2.37
CA SER A 370 -63.70 -9.95 3.45
C SER A 370 -64.92 -9.25 4.03
N LYS A 371 -65.11 -9.37 5.34
CA LYS A 371 -66.08 -8.56 6.10
C LYS A 371 -65.39 -7.27 6.50
N GLY A 372 -65.86 -6.10 6.05
CA GLY A 372 -65.44 -4.83 6.63
C GLY A 372 -65.49 -3.61 5.72
N LYS A 373 -66.69 -3.01 5.63
CA LYS A 373 -66.97 -1.62 5.21
C LYS A 373 -66.58 -1.20 3.79
N ASP A 374 -67.25 -0.12 3.40
CA ASP A 374 -67.41 0.43 2.05
C ASP A 374 -66.08 0.76 1.37
N LEU A 375 -66.07 0.71 0.02
CA LEU A 375 -64.92 1.12 -0.79
C LEU A 375 -64.54 2.56 -0.43
N ASP A 376 -63.32 2.74 0.09
CA ASP A 376 -62.84 4.06 0.48
C ASP A 376 -62.83 5.00 -0.73
N VAL A 377 -63.45 6.18 -0.57
CA VAL A 377 -63.61 7.15 -1.67
C VAL A 377 -62.24 7.57 -2.21
N GLY A 378 -61.22 7.61 -1.35
CA GLY A 378 -59.83 7.85 -1.75
C GLY A 378 -59.28 6.79 -2.70
N GLU A 379 -59.52 5.50 -2.46
CA GLU A 379 -59.09 4.43 -3.38
C GLU A 379 -59.77 4.54 -4.75
N ALA A 380 -61.09 4.82 -4.76
CA ALA A 380 -61.85 4.95 -5.99
C ALA A 380 -61.41 6.19 -6.80
N LEU A 381 -61.12 7.31 -6.13
CA LEU A 381 -60.59 8.52 -6.73
C LEU A 381 -59.18 8.31 -7.31
N VAL A 382 -58.27 7.66 -6.58
CA VAL A 382 -56.92 7.36 -7.10
C VAL A 382 -57.00 6.42 -8.31
N LYS A 383 -57.85 5.39 -8.27
CA LYS A 383 -58.11 4.50 -9.42
C LYS A 383 -58.69 5.26 -10.61
N SER A 384 -59.54 6.28 -10.40
CA SER A 384 -60.09 7.07 -11.50
C SER A 384 -59.03 7.98 -12.13
N LEU A 385 -58.26 8.71 -11.29
CA LEU A 385 -57.17 9.61 -11.71
C LEU A 385 -56.08 8.87 -12.50
N GLN A 386 -55.59 7.73 -12.01
CA GLN A 386 -54.57 6.90 -12.69
C GLN A 386 -54.97 6.43 -14.09
N ASN A 387 -56.28 6.31 -14.38
CA ASN A 387 -56.79 5.86 -15.66
C ASN A 387 -57.20 7.02 -16.59
N THR A 388 -57.01 8.28 -16.19
CA THR A 388 -57.32 9.43 -17.06
C THR A 388 -56.26 9.60 -18.14
N LYS A 389 -56.68 9.56 -19.41
CA LYS A 389 -55.82 9.79 -20.59
C LYS A 389 -55.80 11.23 -21.10
N TYR A 390 -56.79 12.02 -20.68
CA TYR A 390 -56.95 13.43 -21.00
C TYR A 390 -56.65 14.23 -19.73
N SER A 391 -56.06 15.41 -19.87
CA SER A 391 -55.87 16.32 -18.74
C SER A 391 -57.24 16.72 -18.15
N ILE A 392 -57.22 17.30 -16.95
CA ILE A 392 -58.46 17.79 -16.32
C ILE A 392 -59.03 18.93 -17.18
N ASP A 393 -58.18 19.80 -17.71
CA ASP A 393 -58.56 20.92 -18.58
C ASP A 393 -59.18 20.44 -19.89
N GLU A 394 -58.56 19.47 -20.58
CA GLU A 394 -59.10 18.91 -21.84
C GLU A 394 -60.44 18.16 -21.63
N LYS A 395 -60.78 17.80 -20.38
CA LYS A 395 -62.13 17.31 -20.04
C LYS A 395 -63.10 18.45 -19.74
N LEU A 396 -62.65 19.53 -19.12
CA LEU A 396 -63.44 20.73 -18.84
C LEU A 396 -63.85 21.42 -20.16
N ASP A 397 -62.91 21.55 -21.10
CA ASP A 397 -63.16 22.05 -22.46
C ASP A 397 -64.18 21.20 -23.24
N LYS A 398 -64.16 19.88 -23.02
CA LYS A 398 -65.14 18.95 -23.61
C LYS A 398 -66.48 18.93 -22.87
N SER A 399 -66.59 19.58 -21.71
CA SER A 399 -67.83 19.70 -20.93
C SER A 399 -68.42 21.11 -21.00
N SER A 400 -68.99 21.47 -22.16
CA SER A 400 -69.78 22.70 -22.29
C SER A 400 -71.03 22.67 -21.40
N ILE A 401 -71.22 23.69 -20.56
CA ILE A 401 -72.43 23.85 -19.74
C ILE A 401 -73.63 24.15 -20.65
N SER A 402 -74.64 23.27 -20.66
CA SER A 402 -75.86 23.46 -21.46
C SER A 402 -76.83 24.42 -20.76
N TYR A 403 -76.88 25.68 -21.17
CA TYR A 403 -77.71 26.70 -20.53
C TYR A 403 -79.23 26.60 -20.82
N PHE A 404 -79.68 25.91 -21.88
CA PHE A 404 -81.11 25.74 -22.18
C PHE A 404 -81.43 24.34 -22.75
N SER A 405 -82.52 23.74 -22.27
CA SER A 405 -82.84 22.31 -22.45
C SER A 405 -83.41 21.89 -23.82
N ARG A 406 -83.42 22.78 -24.82
CA ARG A 406 -83.85 22.50 -26.20
C ARG A 406 -83.10 23.33 -27.25
N ASN A 407 -81.99 22.82 -27.76
CA ASN A 407 -81.75 22.60 -29.21
C ASN A 407 -80.38 21.95 -29.45
N ALA A 408 -80.13 21.51 -30.69
CA ALA A 408 -79.08 20.57 -31.04
C ALA A 408 -77.64 21.08 -30.82
N ASN A 409 -76.75 20.14 -30.48
CA ASN A 409 -75.31 20.35 -30.31
C ASN A 409 -74.70 21.09 -31.50
N ILE A 410 -74.10 22.26 -31.24
CA ILE A 410 -73.13 22.87 -32.15
C ILE A 410 -71.74 22.44 -31.67
N SER A 411 -71.30 21.26 -32.15
CA SER A 411 -69.87 20.95 -32.16
C SER A 411 -69.19 21.91 -33.12
N SER A 412 -68.19 22.66 -32.67
CA SER A 412 -67.44 23.64 -33.45
C SER A 412 -66.46 23.00 -34.44
N GLU A 413 -66.90 21.99 -35.21
CA GLU A 413 -66.05 21.26 -36.15
C GLU A 413 -66.85 20.48 -37.21
N ALA A 414 -67.65 21.17 -38.04
CA ALA A 414 -68.09 20.65 -39.34
C ALA A 414 -68.68 21.74 -40.26
N GLN A 415 -67.86 22.18 -41.23
CA GLN A 415 -68.17 22.55 -42.63
C GLN A 415 -67.54 23.88 -43.07
N ASN A 416 -66.43 23.78 -43.81
CA ASN A 416 -66.40 24.19 -45.22
C ASN A 416 -65.11 23.71 -45.88
N ASP A 417 -65.07 22.42 -46.23
CA ASP A 417 -64.13 21.88 -47.22
C ASP A 417 -64.93 21.40 -48.44
N ALA A 418 -65.51 22.39 -49.12
CA ALA A 418 -66.08 22.33 -50.46
C ALA A 418 -66.02 23.79 -50.99
N GLN A 419 -65.45 24.10 -52.14
CA GLN A 419 -65.26 23.28 -53.33
C GLN A 419 -64.24 23.96 -54.26
N GLY A 420 -63.54 23.21 -55.12
CA GLY A 420 -62.75 23.82 -56.23
C GLY A 420 -61.24 23.73 -56.07
N ASN A 421 -60.45 23.90 -57.13
CA ASN A 421 -60.45 24.99 -58.11
C ASN A 421 -60.20 26.37 -57.47
N HIS A 422 -58.91 26.72 -57.40
CA HIS A 422 -58.34 28.07 -57.59
C HIS A 422 -58.73 29.18 -56.58
N GLU A 423 -57.83 30.00 -56.04
CA GLU A 423 -56.36 30.10 -56.19
C GLU A 423 -55.80 31.12 -55.16
N ALA A 424 -54.47 31.17 -54.97
CA ALA A 424 -53.71 32.33 -54.45
C ALA A 424 -54.03 32.82 -53.01
N LEU A 425 -53.22 33.63 -52.33
CA LEU A 425 -51.77 33.86 -52.17
C LEU A 425 -51.69 35.02 -51.12
N GLU A 426 -50.69 34.99 -50.24
CA GLU A 426 -50.11 36.17 -49.53
C GLU A 426 -50.79 36.96 -48.37
N GLN A 427 -49.92 37.26 -47.39
CA GLN A 427 -49.72 38.53 -46.64
C GLN A 427 -50.62 39.00 -45.47
N SER A 428 -50.07 38.80 -44.26
CA SER A 428 -49.57 39.86 -43.34
C SER A 428 -50.51 40.64 -42.38
N HIS A 429 -49.92 40.99 -41.21
CA HIS A 429 -50.27 42.10 -40.29
C HIS A 429 -51.68 42.10 -39.62
N SER A 430 -51.96 42.65 -38.43
CA SER A 430 -51.16 43.10 -37.25
C SER A 430 -52.12 43.66 -36.15
N LEU A 431 -51.61 43.98 -34.95
CA LEU A 431 -52.16 44.89 -33.91
C LEU A 431 -53.21 44.37 -32.88
N GLU A 432 -52.71 44.04 -31.69
CA GLU A 432 -52.97 44.66 -30.36
C GLU A 432 -53.80 45.99 -30.26
N PRO A 433 -54.23 46.47 -29.05
CA PRO A 433 -54.91 45.79 -27.93
C PRO A 433 -55.91 46.72 -27.13
N ASN A 434 -56.23 46.36 -25.87
CA ASN A 434 -56.62 47.21 -24.72
C ASN A 434 -58.05 47.77 -24.51
N ILE A 435 -58.43 47.80 -23.21
CA ILE A 435 -59.11 48.84 -22.38
C ILE A 435 -59.99 48.11 -21.31
N LEU A 436 -59.58 48.07 -20.01
CA LEU A 436 -60.03 48.91 -18.86
C LEU A 436 -61.56 48.86 -18.58
N GLY A 437 -62.08 48.84 -17.34
CA GLY A 437 -61.51 48.90 -15.99
C GLY A 437 -62.62 49.00 -14.91
N GLU A 438 -62.20 49.10 -13.64
CA GLU A 438 -62.82 49.57 -12.36
C GLU A 438 -64.13 50.42 -12.43
N GLU A 439 -65.00 50.61 -11.41
CA GLU A 439 -65.09 50.25 -9.96
C GLU A 439 -66.55 50.54 -9.44
N THR A 440 -66.87 50.30 -8.14
CA THR A 440 -67.67 51.14 -7.18
C THR A 440 -68.59 50.38 -6.19
N ASP A 441 -68.35 50.61 -4.88
CA ASP A 441 -69.27 51.06 -3.80
C ASP A 441 -70.61 50.38 -3.39
N ALA A 442 -70.64 50.03 -2.08
CA ALA A 442 -71.58 50.50 -1.02
C ALA A 442 -72.99 49.91 -0.72
N GLU A 443 -73.34 50.09 0.56
CA GLU A 443 -74.65 50.06 1.29
C GLU A 443 -75.21 48.75 1.91
N ASP A 444 -75.22 48.76 3.26
CA ASP A 444 -76.21 48.32 4.27
C ASP A 444 -77.24 47.19 4.05
N LEU A 445 -77.48 46.48 5.18
CA LEU A 445 -78.60 45.61 5.59
C LEU A 445 -78.36 44.10 5.75
N ASP A 446 -79.11 43.57 6.71
CA ASP A 446 -79.10 42.19 7.17
C ASP A 446 -79.55 41.18 6.09
N SER A 447 -78.58 40.38 5.66
CA SER A 447 -78.54 38.94 5.90
C SER A 447 -79.74 38.05 5.50
N SER A 448 -79.46 37.18 4.52
CA SER A 448 -79.79 35.76 4.52
C SER A 448 -81.20 35.32 4.96
N GLU A 449 -82.15 35.38 4.04
CA GLU A 449 -83.23 34.42 3.76
C GLU A 449 -83.91 34.92 2.49
N SER A 450 -84.46 34.16 1.55
CA SER A 450 -84.54 32.74 1.19
C SER A 450 -85.53 32.71 -0.01
N SER A 451 -85.81 31.54 -0.61
CA SER A 451 -86.78 31.38 -1.72
C SER A 451 -86.43 32.06 -3.06
N ASP A 452 -86.98 31.63 -4.20
CA ASP A 452 -88.03 30.60 -4.41
C ASP A 452 -87.41 29.22 -4.73
N GLN A 453 -87.75 28.10 -4.08
CA GLN A 453 -89.04 27.70 -3.51
C GLN A 453 -88.88 26.55 -2.49
N ASP A 454 -89.74 26.59 -1.46
CA ASP A 454 -90.22 25.47 -0.61
C ASP A 454 -89.19 24.72 0.29
N GLU A 455 -89.41 24.51 1.60
CA GLU A 455 -90.52 24.84 2.51
C GLU A 455 -90.08 24.62 3.99
N ALA A 456 -90.47 25.51 4.92
CA ALA A 456 -90.69 25.31 6.38
C ALA A 456 -89.58 24.72 7.33
N ALA A 457 -89.51 25.00 8.66
CA ALA A 457 -90.00 26.11 9.52
C ALA A 457 -89.48 25.94 11.01
N GLN A 458 -89.55 27.02 11.81
CA GLN A 458 -89.75 27.10 13.29
C GLN A 458 -88.58 26.94 14.34
N LYS A 459 -88.21 28.11 14.92
CA LYS A 459 -88.44 28.56 16.33
C LYS A 459 -87.52 28.25 17.55
N ASP A 460 -87.10 29.37 18.18
CA ASP A 460 -87.19 29.78 19.61
C ASP A 460 -86.24 29.21 20.73
N ALA A 461 -85.27 30.07 21.13
CA ALA A 461 -85.13 30.70 22.47
C ALA A 461 -84.34 30.10 23.70
N VAL A 462 -83.41 30.95 24.26
CA VAL A 462 -83.24 31.34 25.72
C VAL A 462 -82.46 30.35 26.68
N VAL A 463 -81.51 30.71 27.59
CA VAL A 463 -80.95 32.00 28.16
C VAL A 463 -79.61 31.83 28.98
N ASN A 464 -78.80 32.91 29.11
CA ASN A 464 -77.74 33.35 30.11
C ASN A 464 -76.63 32.40 30.69
N GLY A 465 -75.43 32.88 31.10
CA GLY A 465 -74.80 34.23 31.04
C GLY A 465 -73.49 34.43 31.88
N GLU A 466 -72.81 35.59 31.69
CA GLU A 466 -71.79 36.31 32.54
C GLU A 466 -70.36 35.72 32.75
N SER A 467 -69.23 36.48 32.80
CA SER A 467 -68.94 37.95 32.68
C SER A 467 -67.41 38.28 32.54
N GLY A 468 -67.01 39.43 31.93
CA GLY A 468 -65.79 40.20 32.33
C GLY A 468 -64.76 40.75 31.28
N ASN A 469 -64.92 42.01 30.86
CA ASN A 469 -63.97 43.11 30.42
C ASN A 469 -62.43 42.88 30.26
N SER A 470 -61.64 43.63 29.44
CA SER A 470 -61.87 44.85 28.60
C SER A 470 -60.63 45.25 27.73
N ASP A 471 -60.87 45.90 26.56
CA ASP A 471 -60.13 47.01 25.87
C ASP A 471 -58.65 46.87 25.40
N GLU A 472 -58.10 47.63 24.42
CA GLU A 472 -58.55 48.14 23.08
C GLU A 472 -57.37 48.81 22.29
N GLU A 473 -57.37 48.71 20.93
CA GLU A 473 -56.58 49.44 19.88
C GLU A 473 -55.06 49.78 20.12
N TYR A 474 -54.26 50.59 19.37
CA TYR A 474 -54.40 51.48 18.17
C TYR A 474 -53.10 51.56 17.33
N GLY A 475 -53.19 51.79 16.00
CA GLY A 475 -52.30 52.74 15.29
C GLY A 475 -51.19 52.24 14.33
N ASN A 476 -51.48 52.17 13.02
CA ASN A 476 -50.47 52.08 11.94
C ASN A 476 -49.79 53.45 11.65
N PRO A 477 -48.46 53.55 11.54
CA PRO A 477 -47.80 54.64 10.82
C PRO A 477 -47.74 54.34 9.30
N LYS A 478 -47.99 55.38 8.49
CA LYS A 478 -47.98 55.30 7.01
C LYS A 478 -46.58 55.51 6.45
N GLU A 479 -46.17 54.71 5.48
CA GLU A 479 -45.26 55.19 4.43
C GLU A 479 -46.08 55.65 3.22
N GLN A 480 -45.78 56.85 2.72
CA GLN A 480 -46.53 57.49 1.64
C GLN A 480 -45.60 57.72 0.44
N VAL A 481 -45.78 56.95 -0.62
CA VAL A 481 -44.98 57.00 -1.85
C VAL A 481 -45.79 57.67 -2.97
N GLU A 482 -45.37 58.86 -3.38
CA GLU A 482 -45.91 59.54 -4.56
C GLU A 482 -45.08 59.18 -5.81
N PHE A 483 -45.77 58.89 -6.90
CA PHE A 483 -45.16 58.67 -8.21
C PHE A 483 -44.98 59.99 -8.97
N HIS A 484 -43.78 60.24 -9.48
CA HIS A 484 -43.54 61.06 -10.66
C HIS A 484 -42.52 60.34 -11.54
N GLU A 485 -42.89 60.08 -12.80
CA GLU A 485 -42.03 59.65 -13.91
C GLU A 485 -40.98 58.56 -13.60
N GLY A 486 -41.42 57.46 -12.96
CA GLY A 486 -40.85 56.14 -13.22
C GLY A 486 -39.61 55.67 -12.44
N ARG A 487 -39.12 56.40 -11.41
CA ARG A 487 -38.11 55.87 -10.48
C ARG A 487 -38.30 56.35 -9.04
N LEU A 488 -38.07 55.44 -8.08
CA LEU A 488 -38.17 55.71 -6.65
C LEU A 488 -36.89 55.34 -5.88
N ARG A 489 -36.53 56.19 -4.91
CA ARG A 489 -35.45 56.03 -3.92
C ARG A 489 -35.82 56.81 -2.66
N ARG A 490 -35.66 56.24 -1.46
CA ARG A 490 -35.67 56.97 -0.18
C ARG A 490 -34.61 56.44 0.80
N LYS A 491 -34.30 57.24 1.83
CA LYS A 491 -33.05 57.24 2.60
C LYS A 491 -33.24 58.06 3.90
N ALA A 492 -32.82 57.58 5.09
CA ALA A 492 -32.66 58.33 6.35
C ALA A 492 -31.99 57.45 7.45
N MET A 493 -31.79 57.89 8.71
CA MET A 493 -30.68 58.68 9.32
C MET A 493 -30.65 58.42 10.86
N PHE A 494 -29.57 58.75 11.58
CA PHE A 494 -29.31 58.42 13.02
C PHE A 494 -29.73 59.49 14.07
N GLY A 495 -29.78 59.13 15.38
CA GLY A 495 -29.82 60.06 16.54
C GLY A 495 -29.84 59.35 17.94
N ASN A 496 -29.26 59.96 18.99
CA ASN A 496 -28.83 59.36 20.30
C ASN A 496 -29.51 59.92 21.59
N ASP A 497 -29.03 59.44 22.76
CA ASP A 497 -28.90 60.08 24.12
C ASP A 497 -29.96 59.72 25.22
N ILE A 498 -29.71 59.71 26.56
CA ILE A 498 -28.62 59.25 27.49
C ILE A 498 -29.09 59.44 28.99
N ASP A 499 -28.33 58.95 30.00
CA ASP A 499 -28.38 59.18 31.49
C ASP A 499 -29.37 58.37 32.40
N ASP A 500 -29.05 57.93 33.65
CA ASP A 500 -27.78 57.71 34.41
C ASP A 500 -28.01 56.96 35.78
N LYS A 501 -26.94 56.34 36.36
CA LYS A 501 -26.60 56.07 37.81
C LYS A 501 -26.46 54.66 38.46
N ASP A 502 -25.21 54.42 38.91
CA ASP A 502 -24.71 53.81 40.18
C ASP A 502 -24.97 52.31 40.52
N LEU A 503 -24.03 51.46 40.99
CA LEU A 503 -22.55 51.51 41.18
C LEU A 503 -22.03 50.13 41.68
N LYS A 504 -21.01 49.50 41.05
CA LYS A 504 -19.75 48.95 41.67
C LYS A 504 -19.00 47.79 40.96
N ASP A 505 -17.67 47.89 41.08
CA ASP A 505 -16.60 46.91 40.85
C ASP A 505 -16.27 46.57 39.37
N SER A 506 -16.17 47.65 38.61
CA SER A 506 -15.35 47.94 37.42
C SER A 506 -13.82 47.89 37.71
N ASP A 507 -12.84 48.17 36.83
CA ASP A 507 -12.67 48.52 35.38
C ASP A 507 -11.26 47.96 34.98
N GLU A 508 -10.63 48.07 33.79
CA GLU A 508 -10.79 48.74 32.48
C GLU A 508 -10.36 47.69 31.39
N GLY A 509 -10.63 47.72 30.08
CA GLY A 509 -11.59 48.37 29.15
C GLY A 509 -11.27 47.82 27.73
N SER A 510 -12.14 47.37 26.81
CA SER A 510 -13.52 47.70 26.39
C SER A 510 -13.62 48.82 25.33
N GLU A 511 -14.41 48.53 24.29
CA GLU A 511 -15.42 49.40 23.65
C GLU A 511 -16.25 48.52 22.68
N ASP A 512 -17.18 47.73 23.24
CA ASP A 512 -18.65 47.90 23.15
C ASP A 512 -19.32 48.02 21.74
N ASP A 513 -20.57 47.57 21.46
CA ASP A 513 -21.55 46.83 22.29
C ASP A 513 -22.69 46.13 21.48
N ASP A 514 -23.55 45.43 22.23
CA ASP A 514 -25.01 45.18 22.07
C ASP A 514 -25.66 44.28 20.99
N ASP A 515 -25.84 43.00 21.38
CA ASP A 515 -27.06 42.32 21.86
C ASP A 515 -28.28 41.80 21.00
N VAL A 516 -28.58 40.51 21.27
CA VAL A 516 -29.78 39.62 21.16
C VAL A 516 -30.38 39.09 19.82
N ASP A 517 -30.48 37.74 19.79
CA ASP A 517 -31.13 36.83 18.82
C ASP A 517 -32.67 36.89 18.70
N ASP A 518 -33.25 36.61 17.51
CA ASP A 518 -33.96 35.33 17.22
C ASP A 518 -34.16 35.09 15.69
N GLN A 519 -34.59 33.88 15.29
CA GLN A 519 -34.67 33.39 13.91
C GLN A 519 -36.03 33.57 13.22
N SER A 520 -36.03 33.97 11.94
CA SER A 520 -36.92 33.47 10.85
C SER A 520 -36.51 34.12 9.50
N PHE A 521 -36.24 33.41 8.39
CA PHE A 521 -37.05 32.52 7.52
C PHE A 521 -37.69 33.27 6.32
N SER A 522 -37.36 32.82 5.09
CA SER A 522 -38.18 32.95 3.84
C SER A 522 -38.44 34.38 3.29
N ASP A 523 -38.78 34.59 2.01
CA ASP A 523 -38.94 33.64 0.88
C ASP A 523 -38.79 34.32 -0.50
N SER A 524 -38.88 33.48 -1.54
CA SER A 524 -39.30 33.77 -2.93
C SER A 524 -38.33 34.58 -3.82
N GLU A 525 -37.95 34.21 -5.04
CA GLU A 525 -38.43 33.30 -6.13
C GLU A 525 -38.87 34.08 -7.38
N PHE A 526 -38.85 33.37 -8.53
CA PHE A 526 -39.17 33.79 -9.90
C PHE A 526 -38.21 34.82 -10.53
N SER A 527 -37.25 34.47 -11.42
CA SER A 527 -37.15 33.50 -12.55
C SER A 527 -37.61 34.05 -13.90
N GLU A 528 -36.72 33.90 -14.90
CA GLU A 528 -36.87 33.88 -16.37
C GLU A 528 -35.43 34.07 -16.93
N GLU A 529 -35.00 33.48 -18.05
CA GLU A 529 -35.47 32.28 -18.75
C GLU A 529 -34.29 31.69 -19.57
N ASN A 530 -34.57 30.66 -20.36
CA ASN A 530 -33.70 29.93 -21.31
C ASN A 530 -32.73 30.82 -22.14
N GLY A 531 -31.59 30.31 -22.65
CA GLY A 531 -31.12 28.92 -22.72
C GLY A 531 -29.75 28.82 -23.42
N ASP A 532 -29.50 27.69 -24.10
CA ASP A 532 -28.30 27.42 -24.89
C ASP A 532 -27.96 28.52 -25.91
N ASP A 533 -26.70 28.57 -26.38
CA ASP A 533 -26.54 28.71 -27.83
C ASP A 533 -25.28 28.07 -28.42
N LEU A 534 -25.43 27.62 -29.66
CA LEU A 534 -24.41 26.96 -30.49
C LEU A 534 -23.62 27.98 -31.31
N GLU A 535 -22.40 27.60 -31.73
CA GLU A 535 -21.66 28.40 -32.71
C GLU A 535 -22.35 28.42 -34.09
N ARG A 536 -22.85 29.59 -34.53
CA ARG A 536 -22.59 30.05 -35.91
C ARG A 536 -22.84 31.54 -36.17
N ASN A 537 -21.81 32.16 -36.74
CA ASN A 537 -21.76 33.38 -37.58
C ASN A 537 -23.00 34.29 -37.68
N GLU A 538 -22.84 35.57 -37.33
CA GLU A 538 -22.92 36.68 -38.32
C GLU A 538 -22.17 37.94 -37.81
N GLU A 539 -21.93 38.90 -38.72
CA GLU A 539 -21.03 40.05 -38.52
C GLU A 539 -21.77 41.32 -38.00
N ASP A 540 -21.01 42.25 -37.43
CA ASP A 540 -21.36 43.65 -37.09
C ASP A 540 -22.45 43.78 -35.98
N VAL A 541 -22.25 44.44 -34.82
CA VAL A 541 -22.00 45.88 -34.60
C VAL A 541 -21.53 46.10 -33.13
N GLY A 542 -20.67 47.09 -32.87
CA GLY A 542 -20.87 47.95 -31.68
C GLY A 542 -20.18 47.66 -30.32
N ASN A 543 -18.86 47.46 -30.29
CA ASN A 543 -17.90 48.18 -29.40
C ASN A 543 -18.18 48.48 -27.88
N VAL A 544 -19.11 47.82 -27.16
CA VAL A 544 -19.46 48.22 -25.76
C VAL A 544 -18.80 47.40 -24.64
N SER A 545 -18.34 46.16 -24.86
CA SER A 545 -17.85 45.29 -23.76
C SER A 545 -16.45 45.63 -23.22
N LYS A 546 -15.57 46.22 -24.05
CA LYS A 546 -14.12 46.36 -23.76
C LYS A 546 -13.78 47.20 -22.52
N TRP A 547 -14.61 48.15 -22.13
CA TRP A 547 -14.32 49.02 -20.96
C TRP A 547 -14.69 48.37 -19.63
N LYS A 548 -15.59 47.37 -19.64
CA LYS A 548 -16.08 46.69 -18.42
C LYS A 548 -15.13 45.55 -18.01
N GLU A 549 -14.61 44.80 -18.98
CA GLU A 549 -13.51 43.84 -18.78
C GLU A 549 -12.26 44.54 -18.26
N SER A 550 -11.87 45.66 -18.90
CA SER A 550 -10.76 46.51 -18.44
C SER A 550 -10.94 47.07 -17.02
N LEU A 551 -12.15 47.10 -16.48
CA LEU A 551 -12.43 47.55 -15.12
C LEU A 551 -12.27 46.39 -14.11
N VAL A 552 -12.75 45.19 -14.45
CA VAL A 552 -12.56 43.97 -13.64
C VAL A 552 -11.08 43.61 -13.55
N GLU A 553 -10.33 43.66 -14.67
CA GLU A 553 -8.87 43.46 -14.70
C GLU A 553 -8.10 44.52 -13.90
N ARG A 554 -8.64 45.73 -13.75
CA ARG A 554 -8.03 46.81 -12.93
C ARG A 554 -8.37 46.72 -11.45
N THR A 555 -9.41 45.98 -11.05
CA THR A 555 -9.81 45.81 -9.65
C THR A 555 -9.15 44.63 -8.93
N ILE A 556 -8.47 43.74 -9.66
CA ILE A 556 -7.55 42.79 -9.05
C ILE A 556 -6.29 43.58 -8.66
N PRO A 557 -5.94 43.74 -7.36
CA PRO A 557 -4.68 44.35 -6.99
C PRO A 557 -3.56 43.51 -7.63
N LYS A 558 -2.53 44.16 -8.19
CA LYS A 558 -1.42 43.48 -8.89
C LYS A 558 -0.72 42.44 -7.99
N GLN A 559 -1.28 41.22 -7.94
CA GLN A 559 -0.58 40.06 -7.45
C GLN A 559 0.57 39.83 -8.43
N ASN A 560 1.79 39.69 -7.91
CA ASN A 560 2.94 39.37 -8.72
C ASN A 560 2.62 38.09 -9.50
N THR A 561 2.73 38.12 -10.84
CA THR A 561 2.52 36.95 -11.71
C THR A 561 3.28 35.78 -11.15
N ASN A 562 2.58 34.80 -10.57
CA ASN A 562 3.22 33.77 -9.78
C ASN A 562 4.10 32.94 -10.72
N LEU A 563 5.38 32.74 -10.37
CA LEU A 563 6.32 31.95 -11.18
C LEU A 563 5.74 30.58 -11.56
N MET A 564 4.95 29.99 -10.68
CA MET A 564 4.27 28.72 -10.93
C MET A 564 3.16 28.83 -12.00
N GLN A 565 2.41 29.94 -12.03
CA GLN A 565 1.44 30.21 -13.10
C GLN A 565 2.14 30.53 -14.43
N LEU A 566 3.33 31.14 -14.43
CA LEU A 566 4.11 31.35 -15.64
C LEU A 566 4.73 30.04 -16.19
N VAL A 567 5.14 29.13 -15.31
CA VAL A 567 5.77 27.85 -15.69
C VAL A 567 4.76 26.76 -16.08
N TYR A 568 3.58 26.73 -15.45
CA TYR A 568 2.57 25.67 -15.66
C TYR A 568 1.23 26.16 -16.21
N GLY A 569 0.96 27.47 -16.14
CA GLY A 569 -0.20 28.04 -16.81
C GLY A 569 -0.05 27.89 -18.32
N LYS A 570 -1.12 27.47 -18.99
CA LYS A 570 -1.14 27.39 -20.45
C LYS A 570 -1.02 28.81 -20.99
N SER A 571 0.15 29.18 -21.49
CA SER A 571 0.29 30.38 -22.31
C SER A 571 -0.65 30.22 -23.51
N ALA A 572 -1.65 31.09 -23.61
CA ALA A 572 -2.28 31.34 -24.89
C ALA A 572 -1.16 31.79 -25.85
N PRO A 573 -1.02 31.19 -27.04
CA PRO A 573 -0.01 31.63 -27.98
C PRO A 573 -0.33 33.08 -28.36
N SER A 574 0.52 34.01 -27.95
CA SER A 574 0.45 35.40 -28.40
C SER A 574 0.53 35.42 -29.93
N PRO A 575 -0.29 36.23 -30.61
CA PRO A 575 -0.28 36.27 -32.06
C PRO A 575 1.09 36.77 -32.55
N ILE A 576 1.71 35.97 -33.41
CA ILE A 576 2.92 36.33 -34.13
C ILE A 576 2.57 37.52 -35.01
N ASN A 577 3.12 38.70 -34.67
CA ASN A 577 2.98 39.87 -35.52
C ASN A 577 4.00 39.73 -36.66
N GLU A 578 3.53 39.25 -37.82
CA GLU A 578 4.40 39.09 -38.99
C GLU A 578 4.99 40.44 -39.43
N GLY A 579 6.32 40.48 -39.57
CA GLY A 579 7.01 41.69 -40.00
C GLY A 579 6.73 41.99 -41.47
N GLN A 580 6.19 43.18 -41.75
CA GLN A 580 6.16 43.74 -43.09
C GLN A 580 7.20 44.87 -43.15
N ALA A 581 8.17 44.74 -44.05
CA ALA A 581 9.35 45.60 -44.11
C ALA A 581 9.18 46.77 -45.10
N ASP A 582 9.78 47.90 -44.71
CA ASP A 582 10.39 48.97 -45.51
C ASP A 582 9.61 49.63 -46.67
N SER A 583 9.37 50.95 -46.54
CA SER A 583 9.83 51.93 -47.54
C SER A 583 9.88 53.36 -47.00
N GLU A 584 11.11 53.90 -46.97
CA GLU A 584 11.52 55.27 -47.34
C GLU A 584 10.93 56.52 -46.63
N ASP A 585 11.84 57.23 -45.96
CA ASP A 585 12.05 58.69 -45.90
C ASP A 585 10.86 59.68 -45.80
N ASP A 586 10.85 60.50 -44.73
CA ASP A 586 11.00 61.95 -44.90
C ASP A 586 11.49 62.66 -43.60
N GLU A 587 12.09 63.85 -43.77
CA GLU A 587 12.87 64.61 -42.76
C GLU A 587 12.03 65.61 -41.92
N SER A 588 12.71 66.42 -41.09
CA SER A 588 12.23 67.60 -40.32
C SER A 588 11.56 67.30 -38.96
N ASP A 589 12.33 67.15 -37.88
CA ASP A 589 12.83 68.21 -36.97
C ASP A 589 11.76 68.96 -36.16
N ASP A 590 11.78 68.73 -34.84
CA ASP A 590 11.64 69.82 -33.86
C ASP A 590 12.39 69.48 -32.54
N GLU A 591 13.63 69.97 -32.43
CA GLU A 591 14.56 69.71 -31.34
C GLU A 591 14.44 70.77 -30.22
N PHE A 592 13.58 70.57 -29.22
CA PHE A 592 13.61 71.43 -28.02
C PHE A 592 13.14 70.77 -26.72
N PHE A 593 14.03 70.04 -26.04
CA PHE A 593 14.23 70.01 -24.57
C PHE A 593 15.17 68.85 -24.15
N LYS A 594 16.48 69.01 -24.38
CA LYS A 594 17.51 68.21 -23.68
C LYS A 594 17.88 68.90 -22.37
N LEU A 595 17.76 68.18 -21.24
CA LEU A 595 18.67 68.40 -20.12
C LEU A 595 19.97 67.62 -20.38
N LYS A 596 21.11 68.23 -20.05
CA LYS A 596 22.42 67.96 -20.67
C LYS A 596 23.42 67.39 -19.66
N GLY A 597 24.32 66.51 -20.12
CA GLY A 597 25.40 65.89 -19.33
C GLY A 597 25.33 64.36 -19.41
N GLU A 598 25.81 63.68 -20.48
CA GLU A 598 27.23 63.52 -20.88
C GLU A 598 28.16 63.06 -19.74
N GLY A 599 29.03 62.06 -19.92
CA GLY A 599 29.65 61.66 -21.20
C GLY A 599 29.57 60.18 -21.60
N ASN A 600 29.45 59.98 -22.92
CA ASN A 600 29.59 58.70 -23.61
C ASN A 600 31.00 58.10 -23.50
N LYS A 601 31.07 56.76 -23.54
CA LYS A 601 31.99 56.04 -24.46
C LYS A 601 31.48 54.64 -24.79
N LYS A 602 31.07 54.43 -26.04
CA LYS A 602 30.59 53.14 -26.58
C LYS A 602 31.75 52.23 -27.00
N SER A 603 31.64 50.94 -26.67
CA SER A 603 32.08 49.80 -27.51
C SER A 603 31.39 48.53 -26.98
N ARG A 604 30.19 48.22 -27.50
CA ARG A 604 29.98 47.26 -28.60
C ARG A 604 30.28 45.80 -28.21
N GLU A 605 29.26 45.16 -27.66
CA GLU A 605 28.82 43.80 -28.03
C GLU A 605 27.34 43.69 -27.62
N GLY A 606 26.50 43.16 -28.52
CA GLY A 606 25.07 43.04 -28.30
C GLY A 606 24.74 41.82 -27.44
N PHE A 607 23.70 41.93 -26.63
CA PHE A 607 23.04 40.77 -26.01
C PHE A 607 21.54 40.93 -26.23
N ASP A 608 21.00 40.09 -27.12
CA ASP A 608 19.58 39.99 -27.39
C ASP A 608 18.86 39.48 -26.14
N VAL A 609 17.77 40.13 -25.76
CA VAL A 609 16.94 39.74 -24.60
C VAL A 609 15.91 38.66 -24.98
N GLU A 610 15.96 38.15 -26.22
CA GLU A 610 15.05 37.11 -26.76
C GLU A 610 15.51 35.67 -26.51
N ASN A 611 16.53 35.42 -25.68
CA ASN A 611 17.02 34.06 -25.37
C ASN A 611 17.28 33.86 -23.88
N VAL A 612 16.22 33.66 -23.08
CA VAL A 612 16.33 33.21 -21.67
C VAL A 612 15.75 31.81 -21.44
N ASP A 613 14.81 31.35 -22.29
CA ASP A 613 14.33 29.95 -22.29
C ASP A 613 15.26 28.97 -23.05
N ALA A 614 16.47 29.42 -23.39
CA ALA A 614 17.47 28.68 -24.18
C ALA A 614 18.72 28.24 -23.38
N ASP A 615 18.70 28.35 -22.05
CA ASP A 615 19.74 27.76 -21.18
C ASP A 615 19.57 26.24 -21.13
N GLU A 616 20.00 25.57 -22.20
CA GLU A 616 20.11 24.12 -22.27
C GLU A 616 20.91 23.59 -21.07
N CYS A 617 20.34 22.69 -20.27
CA CYS A 617 21.02 21.99 -19.16
C CYS A 617 22.23 21.13 -19.60
N SER A 618 22.62 21.15 -20.88
CA SER A 618 23.87 20.61 -21.45
C SER A 618 25.06 21.58 -21.37
N LYS A 619 24.81 22.90 -21.23
CA LYS A 619 25.84 23.93 -21.19
C LYS A 619 26.12 24.34 -19.75
N PHE A 620 27.26 23.89 -19.21
CA PHE A 620 27.87 24.61 -18.09
C PHE A 620 28.17 26.03 -18.54
N THR A 621 27.61 27.02 -17.84
CA THR A 621 27.77 28.43 -18.21
C THR A 621 29.24 28.85 -18.19
N ASN A 622 29.65 29.60 -19.23
CA ASN A 622 31.04 30.01 -19.40
C ASN A 622 31.49 30.98 -18.29
N TYR A 623 32.78 30.94 -17.97
CA TYR A 623 33.46 31.73 -16.92
C TYR A 623 33.47 33.27 -17.13
N SER A 624 32.62 33.81 -18.00
CA SER A 624 32.55 35.24 -18.37
C SER A 624 32.07 36.16 -17.24
N ASP A 625 31.23 35.68 -16.31
CA ASP A 625 30.74 36.47 -15.19
C ASP A 625 31.77 36.74 -14.07
N LEU A 626 32.95 36.11 -14.12
CA LEU A 626 34.00 36.34 -13.12
C LEU A 626 34.52 37.79 -13.09
N LYS A 627 34.35 38.56 -14.18
CA LYS A 627 34.77 39.98 -14.22
C LYS A 627 33.93 40.91 -13.34
N LYS A 628 32.70 40.53 -12.98
CA LYS A 628 31.81 41.36 -12.13
C LYS A 628 32.26 41.40 -10.65
N TRP A 629 33.11 40.48 -10.21
CA TRP A 629 33.57 40.33 -8.82
C TRP A 629 34.75 41.24 -8.44
N ILE A 630 35.21 42.10 -9.36
CA ILE A 630 36.28 43.08 -9.10
C ILE A 630 35.72 44.36 -8.45
N ASN A 631 34.42 44.63 -8.62
CA ASN A 631 33.77 45.79 -8.03
C ASN A 631 33.55 45.59 -6.52
N GLU A 632 34.16 46.47 -5.72
CA GLU A 632 34.15 46.38 -4.25
C GLU A 632 32.73 46.50 -3.68
N GLU A 633 31.87 47.33 -4.27
CA GLU A 633 30.44 47.47 -3.93
C GLU A 633 29.65 46.15 -4.05
N ILE A 634 29.95 45.33 -5.06
CA ILE A 634 29.28 44.02 -5.25
C ILE A 634 29.78 43.04 -4.18
N CYS A 635 31.08 43.04 -3.90
CA CYS A 635 31.67 42.27 -2.80
C CYS A 635 31.10 42.69 -1.44
N GLU A 636 30.85 43.98 -1.20
CA GLU A 636 30.20 44.47 0.01
C GLU A 636 28.72 44.06 0.09
N SER A 637 27.96 44.13 -1.01
CA SER A 637 26.56 43.68 -1.05
C SER A 637 26.38 42.18 -0.70
N ILE A 638 27.41 41.36 -0.98
CA ILE A 638 27.43 39.91 -0.71
C ILE A 638 28.13 39.60 0.63
N ARG A 639 28.84 40.57 1.24
CA ARG A 639 29.56 40.41 2.51
C ARG A 639 28.67 39.95 3.66
N ASP A 640 27.40 40.36 3.66
CA ASP A 640 26.37 39.93 4.61
C ASP A 640 25.98 38.44 4.48
N ARG A 641 26.31 37.78 3.37
CA ARG A 641 26.18 36.32 3.21
C ARG A 641 27.40 35.55 3.72
N PHE A 642 28.50 36.24 4.03
CA PHE A 642 29.71 35.67 4.62
C PHE A 642 29.80 36.01 6.11
N VAL A 643 30.61 35.26 6.86
CA VAL A 643 30.79 35.42 8.31
C VAL A 643 31.57 36.72 8.70
N THR A 644 31.71 37.64 7.74
CA THR A 644 32.44 38.91 7.79
C THR A 644 31.55 40.14 7.57
N GLY A 645 30.23 39.97 7.41
CA GLY A 645 29.24 41.05 7.35
C GLY A 645 28.64 41.46 8.71
N ASP A 646 27.87 42.56 8.70
CA ASP A 646 27.27 43.15 9.90
C ASP A 646 25.89 42.54 10.16
N TRP A 647 25.87 41.51 11.01
CA TRP A 647 24.66 40.72 11.32
C TRP A 647 23.48 41.52 11.88
N SER A 648 23.70 42.73 12.42
CA SER A 648 22.65 43.66 12.82
C SER A 648 21.82 44.16 11.63
N LYS A 649 22.47 44.52 10.51
CA LYS A 649 21.80 44.93 9.27
C LYS A 649 21.16 43.74 8.55
N ALA A 650 21.80 42.57 8.59
CA ALA A 650 21.26 41.35 8.00
C ALA A 650 19.96 40.88 8.70
N ALA A 651 19.89 40.98 10.03
CA ALA A 651 18.67 40.65 10.79
C ALA A 651 17.51 41.60 10.47
N GLN A 652 17.78 42.91 10.34
CA GLN A 652 16.78 43.92 10.01
C GLN A 652 16.20 43.75 8.59
N ARG A 653 16.99 43.32 7.60
CA ARG A 653 16.48 42.99 6.25
C ARG A 653 15.45 41.87 6.26
N ASN A 654 15.58 40.88 7.14
CA ASN A 654 14.62 39.78 7.26
C ASN A 654 13.30 40.18 7.98
N GLN A 655 13.20 41.42 8.49
CA GLN A 655 11.99 41.92 9.16
C GLN A 655 11.16 42.87 8.28
N LEU A 656 11.68 43.32 7.13
CA LEU A 656 11.04 44.33 6.30
C LEU A 656 10.09 43.74 5.24
N SER A 657 9.12 42.92 5.65
CA SER A 657 7.97 42.55 4.80
C SER A 657 6.67 42.21 5.55
N THR A 658 6.50 42.69 6.78
CA THR A 658 5.19 42.72 7.47
C THR A 658 5.14 43.94 8.40
N ALA A 659 4.45 44.99 7.95
CA ALA A 659 4.12 46.13 8.78
C ALA A 659 2.74 46.68 8.37
N THR A 660 1.80 46.69 9.30
CA THR A 660 0.87 47.81 9.63
C THR A 660 -0.06 47.35 10.78
N VAL A 661 0.26 47.77 12.02
CA VAL A 661 -0.68 48.21 13.11
C VAL A 661 -1.73 47.18 13.65
N VAL A 662 -2.08 47.04 14.95
CA VAL A 662 -1.90 47.81 16.21
C VAL A 662 -1.40 46.89 17.36
N ASP A 663 -1.22 47.45 18.57
CA ASP A 663 -0.91 46.81 19.86
C ASP A 663 -1.87 45.68 20.31
N ASP A 664 -1.36 44.74 21.11
CA ASP A 664 -1.70 44.69 22.54
C ASP A 664 -0.76 43.80 23.37
N GLU A 665 -0.69 44.08 24.68
CA GLU A 665 0.28 43.50 25.62
C GLU A 665 -0.06 42.06 26.05
N ASP A 666 0.93 41.15 26.10
CA ASP A 666 1.19 40.38 27.33
C ASP A 666 2.51 39.55 27.25
N SER A 667 3.54 39.94 28.01
CA SER A 667 4.64 39.02 28.31
C SER A 667 5.17 39.20 29.72
N VAL A 668 4.40 38.68 30.70
CA VAL A 668 4.82 38.47 32.09
C VAL A 668 6.09 37.61 32.16
N SER A 669 7.24 38.27 32.10
CA SER A 669 8.56 37.68 32.29
C SER A 669 9.01 37.94 33.72
N GLY A 670 8.69 37.01 34.61
CA GLY A 670 8.86 37.19 36.05
C GLY A 670 10.30 37.45 36.51
N ASP A 671 10.45 38.47 37.36
CA ASP A 671 11.66 38.74 38.12
C ASP A 671 12.13 37.49 38.88
N PHE A 672 13.44 37.20 38.79
CA PHE A 672 14.06 36.12 39.55
C PHE A 672 15.15 36.66 40.47
N GLU A 673 14.81 36.82 41.75
CA GLU A 673 15.74 37.18 42.81
C GLU A 673 16.84 36.11 42.96
N ASP A 674 18.12 36.50 42.88
CA ASP A 674 19.23 35.58 43.09
C ASP A 674 19.55 35.45 44.59
N LEU A 675 18.97 34.42 45.22
CA LEU A 675 18.96 34.15 46.66
C LEU A 675 20.34 33.79 47.29
N GLU A 676 21.44 34.00 46.56
CA GLU A 676 22.82 33.82 47.07
C GLU A 676 23.70 35.10 47.03
N THR A 677 23.18 36.25 46.57
CA THR A 677 23.88 37.56 46.64
C THR A 677 23.06 38.71 47.22
N GLY A 678 21.72 38.69 47.15
CA GLY A 678 20.86 39.60 47.93
C GLY A 678 20.84 41.08 47.53
N GLU A 679 21.45 41.45 46.40
CA GLU A 679 21.40 42.81 45.85
C GLU A 679 20.26 42.94 44.82
N LYS A 680 19.29 43.82 45.10
CA LYS A 680 18.22 44.19 44.16
C LYS A 680 18.61 45.48 43.43
N HIS A 681 18.78 45.41 42.12
CA HIS A 681 18.87 46.61 41.27
C HIS A 681 17.48 46.97 40.73
N GLY A 682 16.76 47.81 41.46
CA GLY A 682 15.54 48.47 40.97
C GLY A 682 15.86 49.87 40.46
N SER A 683 15.47 50.19 39.23
CA SER A 683 15.60 51.52 38.65
C SER A 683 14.44 52.43 39.07
N HIS A 684 14.70 53.38 39.97
CA HIS A 684 13.81 54.51 40.20
C HIS A 684 14.48 55.80 39.71
N GLN A 685 13.76 56.56 38.89
CA GLN A 685 14.15 57.90 38.49
C GLN A 685 14.22 58.85 39.69
N ARG A 686 15.24 59.70 39.75
CA ARG A 686 15.12 61.06 40.29
C ARG A 686 16.11 62.00 39.60
N GLU A 687 15.73 63.27 39.54
CA GLU A 687 16.25 64.26 38.60
C GLU A 687 17.68 64.74 38.89
N GLU A 688 18.29 65.24 37.82
CA GLU A 688 19.47 66.12 37.69
C GLU A 688 20.36 66.42 38.92
N SER A 689 21.66 66.12 38.80
CA SER A 689 22.70 67.17 38.75
C SER A 689 24.12 66.61 38.49
N GLY A 690 24.73 66.99 37.36
CA GLY A 690 26.17 67.28 37.25
C GLY A 690 27.19 66.14 37.14
N ASN A 691 27.45 65.67 35.91
CA ASN A 691 28.79 65.49 35.27
C ASN A 691 28.79 64.34 34.23
N GLY A 692 28.43 64.64 32.98
CA GLY A 692 28.67 63.74 31.85
C GLY A 692 30.08 63.92 31.29
N ALA A 693 30.78 62.79 31.03
CA ALA A 693 31.93 62.66 30.10
C ALA A 693 32.53 61.25 30.06
N MET A 694 32.36 60.41 31.11
CA MET A 694 33.05 59.11 31.22
C MET A 694 32.14 57.87 31.16
N GLN A 695 30.81 57.99 31.14
CA GLN A 695 29.91 56.83 31.09
C GLN A 695 29.55 56.37 29.67
N GLU A 696 29.50 57.29 28.69
CA GLU A 696 29.17 56.92 27.30
C GLU A 696 30.26 56.05 26.64
N GLU A 697 31.55 56.27 26.95
CA GLU A 697 32.63 55.43 26.44
C GLU A 697 32.55 53.98 26.99
N ASP A 698 32.22 53.80 28.27
CA ASP A 698 32.06 52.48 28.89
C ASP A 698 30.82 51.74 28.37
N GLU A 699 29.68 52.43 28.15
CA GLU A 699 28.49 51.80 27.55
C GLU A 699 28.71 51.43 26.07
N LEU A 700 29.44 52.25 25.31
CA LEU A 700 29.83 51.93 23.93
C LEU A 700 30.84 50.77 23.90
N GLU A 701 31.81 50.72 24.82
CA GLU A 701 32.71 49.57 25.00
C GLU A 701 31.95 48.29 25.38
N GLU A 702 30.98 48.36 26.30
CA GLU A 702 30.12 47.23 26.64
C GLU A 702 29.28 46.76 25.46
N GLY A 703 28.67 47.68 24.71
CA GLY A 703 27.93 47.39 23.47
C GLY A 703 28.82 46.68 22.44
N GLN A 704 30.03 47.19 22.21
CA GLN A 704 31.02 46.55 21.33
C GLN A 704 31.45 45.17 21.86
N ARG A 705 31.67 45.00 23.16
CA ARG A 705 32.01 43.70 23.78
C ARG A 705 30.86 42.70 23.65
N ARG A 706 29.60 43.13 23.80
CA ARG A 706 28.39 42.30 23.59
C ARG A 706 28.26 41.89 22.11
N LEU A 707 28.38 42.83 21.17
CA LEU A 707 28.39 42.55 19.73
C LEU A 707 29.53 41.60 19.33
N LYS A 708 30.73 41.79 19.86
CA LYS A 708 31.90 40.92 19.63
C LYS A 708 31.67 39.51 20.19
N LYS A 709 31.01 39.38 21.34
CA LYS A 709 30.61 38.08 21.94
C LYS A 709 29.52 37.38 21.12
N LEU A 710 28.55 38.11 20.59
CA LEU A 710 27.53 37.58 19.68
C LEU A 710 28.14 37.16 18.34
N ALA A 711 29.01 37.97 17.75
CA ALA A 711 29.74 37.64 16.51
C ALA A 711 30.69 36.45 16.69
N LEU A 712 31.34 36.30 17.86
CA LEU A 712 32.13 35.11 18.20
C LEU A 712 31.25 33.87 18.37
N ARG A 713 30.05 34.01 18.95
CA ARG A 713 29.08 32.91 19.07
C ARG A 713 28.53 32.50 17.70
N ALA A 714 28.14 33.45 16.86
CA ALA A 714 27.73 33.18 15.47
C ALA A 714 28.86 32.56 14.64
N LYS A 715 30.11 33.01 14.82
CA LYS A 715 31.30 32.38 14.21
C LYS A 715 31.49 30.95 14.70
N PHE A 716 31.32 30.68 15.99
CA PHE A 716 31.41 29.34 16.55
C PHE A 716 30.27 28.43 16.02
N ASP A 717 29.03 28.90 16.05
CA ASP A 717 27.86 28.16 15.58
C ASP A 717 27.91 27.93 14.06
N ALA A 718 28.50 28.84 13.27
CA ALA A 718 28.73 28.66 11.83
C ALA A 718 29.97 27.80 11.49
N GLN A 719 30.98 27.77 12.36
CA GLN A 719 32.15 26.88 12.23
C GLN A 719 31.82 25.45 12.67
N TYR A 720 30.82 25.29 13.53
CA TYR A 720 30.22 24.01 13.93
C TYR A 720 28.72 23.97 13.55
N PRO A 721 28.36 24.06 12.25
CA PRO A 721 26.98 24.23 11.79
C PRO A 721 26.13 22.97 11.97
N PHE A 722 26.76 21.85 12.34
CA PHE A 722 26.08 20.66 12.77
C PHE A 722 25.75 20.78 14.26
N PRO A 723 24.47 20.69 14.68
CA PRO A 723 24.15 20.62 16.09
C PRO A 723 24.88 19.40 16.69
N VAL A 724 25.52 19.62 17.84
CA VAL A 724 26.35 18.64 18.57
C VAL A 724 25.61 17.31 18.89
N LYS A 725 24.29 17.25 18.66
CA LYS A 725 23.45 16.04 18.68
C LYS A 725 23.69 15.04 17.53
N LEU A 726 24.31 15.41 16.40
CA LEU A 726 24.43 14.51 15.22
C LEU A 726 25.82 13.87 15.02
N PHE A 727 26.89 14.48 15.53
CA PHE A 727 28.28 14.03 15.31
C PHE A 727 28.78 13.02 16.36
N HIS A 728 28.12 11.86 16.47
CA HIS A 728 28.62 10.74 17.28
C HIS A 728 28.42 9.35 16.65
N TYR A 729 28.32 9.27 15.32
CA TYR A 729 28.13 8.01 14.59
C TYR A 729 28.94 7.87 13.27
N SER A 730 30.22 8.23 13.30
CA SER A 730 31.24 7.64 12.40
C SER A 730 32.64 7.91 12.93
N TYR A 731 33.53 6.90 12.85
CA TYR A 731 34.90 6.85 13.36
C TYR A 731 35.07 6.73 14.88
N GLU A 732 35.23 5.48 15.35
CA GLU A 732 35.94 5.18 16.60
C GLU A 732 37.44 5.50 16.40
N GLU A 733 37.88 6.73 16.63
CA GLU A 733 39.31 7.01 16.84
C GLU A 733 39.54 8.12 17.88
N VAL A 734 39.91 7.65 19.07
CA VAL A 734 40.68 8.30 20.15
C VAL A 734 40.74 9.84 20.15
N ASP A 735 40.00 10.47 21.06
CA ASP A 735 40.64 11.39 22.02
C ASP A 735 39.85 11.60 23.32
N GLU A 736 40.42 11.15 24.45
CA GLU A 736 39.92 11.45 25.80
C GLU A 736 40.51 12.79 26.29
N LYS A 737 39.75 13.89 26.19
CA LYS A 737 39.70 15.06 27.13
C LYS A 737 38.78 16.17 26.60
N ASN A 738 37.57 16.26 27.15
CA ASN A 738 36.90 17.51 27.61
C ASN A 738 35.37 17.34 27.68
N GLU A 739 34.90 16.50 28.60
CA GLU A 739 33.51 16.57 29.08
C GLU A 739 33.48 17.25 30.44
N ALA A 740 33.05 18.51 30.48
CA ALA A 740 32.85 19.26 31.70
C ALA A 740 31.51 20.01 31.68
N LYS A 741 30.54 19.44 32.41
CA LYS A 741 29.37 20.13 33.00
C LYS A 741 28.38 20.83 32.04
N PHE A 742 27.49 20.05 31.43
CA PHE A 742 26.11 20.50 31.16
C PHE A 742 25.09 19.39 31.48
N HIS A 743 24.86 19.16 32.78
CA HIS A 743 23.72 18.38 33.26
C HIS A 743 22.67 19.30 33.87
N ARG A 744 21.84 19.91 33.03
CA ARG A 744 20.56 20.52 33.42
C ARG A 744 19.47 19.88 32.55
N GLY A 745 18.62 19.05 33.16
CA GLY A 745 17.36 18.59 32.56
C GLY A 745 17.43 17.77 31.26
N GLN A 746 18.31 16.77 31.13
CA GLN A 746 18.13 15.75 30.07
C GLN A 746 16.93 14.85 30.42
N ALA A 747 15.74 15.24 29.93
CA ALA A 747 14.63 14.31 29.79
C ALA A 747 15.10 13.11 28.93
N ASN A 748 14.85 11.89 29.43
CA ASN A 748 15.23 10.59 28.87
C ASN A 748 15.75 10.64 27.42
N GLU A 749 17.05 10.36 27.19
CA GLU A 749 17.59 10.27 25.83
C GLU A 749 16.71 9.37 24.96
N SER A 750 16.04 9.96 23.96
CA SER A 750 15.13 9.22 23.08
C SER A 750 15.93 8.14 22.35
N GLY A 751 15.41 6.90 22.37
CA GLY A 751 16.06 5.80 21.70
C GLY A 751 16.17 6.07 20.20
N TYR A 752 17.11 5.43 19.50
CA TYR A 752 17.27 5.61 18.05
C TYR A 752 15.95 5.45 17.27
N PHE A 753 15.10 4.49 17.69
CA PHE A 753 13.77 4.27 17.12
C PHE A 753 12.75 5.38 17.42
N ASP A 754 12.91 6.11 18.52
CA ASP A 754 12.03 7.22 18.89
C ASP A 754 12.49 8.50 18.18
N LYS A 755 13.82 8.74 18.07
CA LYS A 755 14.40 9.77 17.19
C LYS A 755 13.95 9.62 15.74
N LEU A 756 13.94 8.40 15.18
CA LEU A 756 13.42 8.16 13.82
C LEU A 756 11.92 8.48 13.70
N LYS A 757 11.11 8.31 14.74
CA LYS A 757 9.69 8.70 14.72
C LYS A 757 9.52 10.21 14.85
N GLU A 758 10.28 10.84 15.76
CA GLU A 758 10.37 12.29 15.90
C GLU A 758 10.73 12.94 14.55
N GLU A 759 11.71 12.39 13.83
CA GLU A 759 12.13 12.86 12.50
C GLU A 759 11.04 12.67 11.42
N ILE A 760 10.27 11.57 11.47
CA ILE A 760 9.12 11.34 10.58
C ILE A 760 7.98 12.32 10.90
N GLU A 761 7.70 12.57 12.18
CA GLU A 761 6.64 13.48 12.62
C GLU A 761 7.00 14.95 12.32
N ILE A 762 8.25 15.36 12.52
CA ILE A 762 8.73 16.70 12.15
C ILE A 762 8.63 16.92 10.63
N ARG A 763 8.98 15.93 9.81
CA ARG A 763 8.74 16.00 8.35
C ARG A 763 7.25 16.14 8.06
N LYS A 764 6.39 15.34 8.69
CA LYS A 764 4.94 15.41 8.52
C LYS A 764 4.39 16.79 8.86
N GLN A 765 4.80 17.37 9.99
CA GLN A 765 4.37 18.69 10.44
C GLN A 765 4.83 19.79 9.48
N ARG A 766 6.08 19.72 8.99
CA ARG A 766 6.59 20.68 7.98
C ARG A 766 5.77 20.61 6.69
N ASN A 767 5.54 19.41 6.15
CA ASN A 767 4.73 19.23 4.94
C ASN A 767 3.29 19.76 5.11
N ILE A 768 2.70 19.67 6.31
CA ILE A 768 1.36 20.20 6.58
C ILE A 768 1.36 21.73 6.61
N ALA A 769 2.38 22.35 7.21
CA ALA A 769 2.53 23.81 7.20
C ALA A 769 2.70 24.32 5.76
N GLU A 770 3.71 23.81 5.03
CA GLU A 770 4.02 24.21 3.64
C GLU A 770 2.84 24.03 2.65
N LEU A 771 1.89 23.11 2.92
CA LEU A 771 0.71 22.87 2.08
C LEU A 771 -0.56 23.59 2.56
N ASN A 772 -0.58 24.11 3.79
CA ASN A 772 -1.69 24.92 4.30
C ASN A 772 -1.54 26.40 3.92
N ASP A 773 -0.33 26.84 3.62
CA ASP A 773 -0.03 28.21 3.15
C ASP A 773 -0.39 28.44 1.65
N LEU A 774 -0.95 27.43 0.97
CA LEU A 774 -1.28 27.44 -0.46
C LEU A 774 -2.80 27.38 -0.70
N ASP A 775 -3.26 28.09 -1.74
CA ASP A 775 -4.66 28.08 -2.18
C ASP A 775 -5.15 26.67 -2.53
N GLU A 776 -6.45 26.41 -2.32
CA GLU A 776 -7.02 25.04 -2.40
C GLU A 776 -6.84 24.38 -3.78
N GLU A 777 -6.95 25.14 -4.88
CA GLU A 777 -6.75 24.62 -6.23
C GLU A 777 -5.29 24.20 -6.47
N ILE A 778 -4.36 25.10 -6.18
CA ILE A 778 -2.90 24.89 -6.26
C ILE A 778 -2.48 23.69 -5.40
N ARG A 779 -3.03 23.63 -4.18
CA ARG A 779 -2.83 22.52 -3.25
C ARG A 779 -3.32 21.20 -3.85
N LEU A 780 -4.52 21.17 -4.46
CA LEU A 780 -5.08 19.97 -5.08
C LEU A 780 -4.21 19.48 -6.25
N GLU A 781 -3.55 20.37 -7.00
CA GLU A 781 -2.64 19.97 -8.08
C GLU A 781 -1.30 19.42 -7.56
N ILE A 782 -0.72 20.06 -6.53
CA ILE A 782 0.56 19.65 -5.94
C ILE A 782 0.40 18.38 -5.07
N GLU A 783 -0.56 18.39 -4.14
CA GLU A 783 -0.80 17.33 -3.16
C GLU A 783 -1.61 16.16 -3.76
N GLY A 784 -2.54 16.46 -4.66
CA GLY A 784 -3.61 15.55 -5.07
C GLY A 784 -4.77 15.52 -4.07
N PHE A 785 -5.80 14.72 -4.37
CA PHE A 785 -6.91 14.48 -3.45
C PHE A 785 -6.41 13.77 -2.17
N GLN A 786 -6.77 14.30 -1.01
CA GLN A 786 -6.32 13.77 0.28
C GLN A 786 -7.01 12.46 0.67
N THR A 787 -6.30 11.61 1.42
CA THR A 787 -6.93 10.42 2.04
C THR A 787 -8.05 10.84 2.99
N GLY A 788 -9.23 10.22 2.87
CA GLY A 788 -10.39 10.56 3.70
C GLY A 788 -11.56 11.16 2.93
N THR A 789 -11.27 11.91 1.86
CA THR A 789 -12.25 12.57 0.99
C THR A 789 -13.13 11.53 0.26
N TYR A 790 -14.40 11.86 0.08
CA TYR A 790 -15.33 11.09 -0.76
C TYR A 790 -15.18 11.57 -2.21
N LEU A 791 -14.85 10.66 -3.13
CA LEU A 791 -14.57 10.97 -4.53
C LEU A 791 -15.59 10.34 -5.46
N ARG A 792 -15.89 11.03 -6.56
CA ARG A 792 -16.49 10.47 -7.78
C ARG A 792 -15.38 10.34 -8.82
N LEU A 793 -15.18 9.12 -9.31
CA LEU A 793 -14.22 8.78 -10.36
C LEU A 793 -14.99 8.53 -11.66
N GLU A 794 -14.64 9.24 -12.73
CA GLU A 794 -15.25 9.06 -14.04
C GLU A 794 -14.31 8.27 -14.95
N LEU A 795 -14.84 7.22 -15.57
CA LEU A 795 -14.12 6.28 -16.43
C LEU A 795 -14.85 6.12 -17.76
N HIS A 796 -14.10 6.26 -18.85
CA HIS A 796 -14.54 5.98 -20.20
C HIS A 796 -14.10 4.59 -20.66
N ASP A 797 -14.69 4.11 -21.77
CA ASP A 797 -14.35 2.88 -22.46
C ASP A 797 -14.41 1.60 -21.59
N VAL A 798 -15.36 1.55 -20.65
CA VAL A 798 -15.59 0.38 -19.79
C VAL A 798 -16.46 -0.66 -20.52
N PRO A 799 -16.04 -1.94 -20.62
CA PRO A 799 -16.81 -2.96 -21.32
C PRO A 799 -18.23 -3.14 -20.76
N PHE A 800 -19.22 -3.24 -21.65
CA PHE A 800 -20.64 -3.35 -21.28
C PHE A 800 -20.93 -4.55 -20.37
N GLU A 801 -20.17 -5.64 -20.46
CA GLU A 801 -20.34 -6.82 -19.61
C GLU A 801 -20.15 -6.50 -18.12
N MET A 802 -19.39 -5.46 -17.78
CA MET A 802 -19.27 -5.00 -16.38
C MET A 802 -20.61 -4.47 -15.86
N VAL A 803 -21.35 -3.71 -16.66
CA VAL A 803 -22.65 -3.12 -16.30
C VAL A 803 -23.76 -4.18 -16.33
N GLU A 804 -23.72 -5.09 -17.31
CA GLU A 804 -24.70 -6.18 -17.45
C GLU A 804 -24.58 -7.20 -16.31
N HIS A 805 -23.35 -7.57 -15.91
CA HIS A 805 -23.09 -8.61 -14.91
C HIS A 805 -22.70 -8.08 -13.52
N PHE A 806 -22.93 -6.78 -13.26
CA PHE A 806 -22.73 -6.18 -11.94
C PHE A 806 -23.61 -6.84 -10.87
N ASP A 807 -22.98 -7.42 -9.84
CA ASP A 807 -23.63 -7.98 -8.65
C ASP A 807 -23.19 -7.14 -7.42
N PRO A 808 -24.10 -6.41 -6.75
CA PRO A 808 -23.79 -5.65 -5.54
C PRO A 808 -23.18 -6.47 -4.39
N CYS A 809 -23.27 -7.81 -4.41
CA CYS A 809 -22.61 -8.66 -3.42
C CYS A 809 -21.07 -8.71 -3.56
N ASP A 810 -20.52 -8.43 -4.74
CA ASP A 810 -19.07 -8.51 -4.99
C ASP A 810 -18.43 -7.10 -4.91
N PRO A 811 -17.60 -6.80 -3.90
CA PRO A 811 -17.08 -5.45 -3.70
C PRO A 811 -16.07 -5.05 -4.77
N ILE A 812 -16.35 -3.96 -5.50
CA ILE A 812 -15.42 -3.40 -6.50
C ILE A 812 -14.28 -2.67 -5.78
N LEU A 813 -13.05 -3.14 -6.02
CA LEU A 813 -11.81 -2.53 -5.56
C LEU A 813 -11.12 -1.79 -6.71
N VAL A 814 -10.80 -0.52 -6.48
CA VAL A 814 -10.18 0.40 -7.44
C VAL A 814 -8.81 0.80 -6.87
N GLY A 815 -7.72 0.42 -7.54
CA GLY A 815 -6.35 0.64 -7.05
C GLY A 815 -5.52 1.49 -8.00
N GLY A 816 -4.95 2.58 -7.53
CA GLY A 816 -4.02 3.39 -8.33
C GLY A 816 -2.71 2.66 -8.60
N ILE A 817 -2.28 2.73 -9.85
CA ILE A 817 -1.10 2.06 -10.39
C ILE A 817 0.09 3.03 -10.31
N GLY A 818 1.23 2.59 -9.80
CA GLY A 818 2.45 3.42 -9.83
C GLY A 818 3.07 3.47 -11.23
N LEU A 819 3.75 4.57 -11.59
CA LEU A 819 4.41 4.75 -12.90
C LEU A 819 5.34 3.58 -13.30
N GLY A 820 6.03 2.97 -12.33
CA GLY A 820 6.88 1.79 -12.57
C GLY A 820 6.11 0.47 -12.79
N GLU A 821 4.83 0.42 -12.45
CA GLU A 821 3.97 -0.77 -12.47
C GLU A 821 3.10 -0.86 -13.73
N GLU A 822 2.95 0.23 -14.49
CA GLU A 822 2.35 0.23 -15.83
C GLU A 822 3.17 -0.66 -16.79
N ASN A 823 4.50 -0.61 -16.65
CA ASN A 823 5.43 -1.37 -17.47
C ASN A 823 5.27 -2.90 -17.29
N VAL A 824 5.40 -3.64 -18.39
CA VAL A 824 5.35 -5.10 -18.44
C VAL A 824 6.75 -5.65 -18.70
N GLY A 825 7.19 -6.66 -17.95
CA GLY A 825 8.54 -7.21 -18.10
C GLY A 825 8.78 -8.52 -17.36
N TYR A 826 10.06 -8.89 -17.21
CA TYR A 826 10.43 -10.09 -16.46
C TYR A 826 10.46 -9.82 -14.96
N MET A 827 9.74 -10.63 -14.19
CA MET A 827 9.76 -10.60 -12.73
C MET A 827 10.47 -11.84 -12.20
N GLN A 828 11.38 -11.66 -11.23
CA GLN A 828 11.95 -12.75 -10.46
C GLN A 828 11.34 -12.76 -9.05
N ALA A 829 10.66 -13.85 -8.70
CA ALA A 829 10.04 -14.05 -7.39
C ALA A 829 10.62 -15.26 -6.66
N ARG A 830 10.72 -15.19 -5.33
CA ARG A 830 11.09 -16.31 -4.47
C ARG A 830 9.85 -17.13 -4.09
N LEU A 831 9.51 -18.11 -4.90
CA LEU A 831 8.32 -18.95 -4.74
C LEU A 831 8.57 -20.16 -3.84
N LYS A 832 7.58 -20.50 -3.02
CA LYS A 832 7.51 -21.75 -2.25
C LYS A 832 6.11 -22.33 -2.34
N ARG A 833 6.06 -23.62 -2.71
CA ARG A 833 4.84 -24.44 -2.71
C ARG A 833 4.19 -24.42 -1.32
N HIS A 834 2.87 -24.22 -1.26
CA HIS A 834 2.16 -24.12 0.01
C HIS A 834 2.19 -25.44 0.78
N ARG A 835 2.17 -25.37 2.12
CA ARG A 835 2.28 -26.53 3.01
C ARG A 835 1.11 -27.52 2.86
N TRP A 836 -0.11 -27.01 2.67
CA TRP A 836 -1.34 -27.82 2.60
C TRP A 836 -1.76 -28.16 1.18
N HIS A 837 -1.20 -27.49 0.17
CA HIS A 837 -1.34 -27.95 -1.21
C HIS A 837 -0.68 -29.33 -1.39
N ARG A 838 -1.27 -30.21 -2.21
CA ARG A 838 -0.83 -31.62 -2.34
C ARG A 838 0.10 -31.90 -3.51
N LYS A 839 -0.04 -31.18 -4.63
CA LYS A 839 0.76 -31.39 -5.85
C LYS A 839 2.02 -30.53 -5.81
N VAL A 840 3.02 -30.88 -6.63
CA VAL A 840 4.16 -30.01 -6.96
C VAL A 840 3.85 -29.26 -8.26
N LEU A 841 4.28 -28.01 -8.36
CA LEU A 841 4.07 -27.19 -9.56
C LEU A 841 5.16 -27.52 -10.59
N LYS A 842 4.79 -27.51 -11.87
CA LYS A 842 5.65 -27.85 -12.99
C LYS A 842 5.99 -26.60 -13.79
N THR A 843 7.22 -26.51 -14.31
CA THR A 843 7.64 -25.37 -15.14
C THR A 843 6.90 -25.33 -16.47
N LYS A 844 6.52 -24.12 -16.91
CA LYS A 844 5.69 -23.88 -18.10
C LYS A 844 4.27 -24.48 -18.03
N ASP A 845 3.80 -24.87 -16.85
CA ASP A 845 2.36 -25.04 -16.62
C ASP A 845 1.81 -23.67 -16.16
N PRO A 846 0.60 -23.27 -16.60
CA PRO A 846 0.02 -21.98 -16.25
C PRO A 846 -0.34 -21.90 -14.76
N VAL A 847 -0.17 -20.72 -14.18
CA VAL A 847 -0.48 -20.39 -12.78
C VAL A 847 -1.05 -18.97 -12.75
N ILE A 848 -2.11 -18.78 -11.97
CA ILE A 848 -2.71 -17.47 -11.72
C ILE A 848 -1.99 -16.85 -10.53
N LEU A 849 -1.49 -15.62 -10.71
CA LEU A 849 -0.81 -14.85 -9.70
C LEU A 849 -1.66 -13.64 -9.31
N SER A 850 -1.77 -13.40 -8.00
CA SER A 850 -2.22 -12.13 -7.44
C SER A 850 -0.97 -11.35 -7.01
N ILE A 851 -0.72 -10.20 -7.64
CA ILE A 851 0.44 -9.32 -7.37
C ILE A 851 -0.07 -7.88 -7.29
N GLY A 852 0.10 -7.26 -6.13
CA GLY A 852 -0.46 -5.92 -5.88
C GLY A 852 -1.97 -5.93 -6.10
N TRP A 853 -2.46 -4.99 -6.92
CA TRP A 853 -3.86 -4.95 -7.35
C TRP A 853 -4.22 -6.03 -8.38
N ARG A 854 -3.31 -6.32 -9.32
CA ARG A 854 -3.60 -7.11 -10.51
C ARG A 854 -3.66 -8.62 -10.23
N ARG A 855 -4.54 -9.29 -10.97
CA ARG A 855 -4.65 -10.77 -11.04
C ARG A 855 -4.49 -11.20 -12.48
N TYR A 856 -3.61 -12.15 -12.75
CA TYR A 856 -3.36 -12.62 -14.11
C TYR A 856 -2.77 -14.03 -14.14
N GLN A 857 -2.99 -14.71 -15.26
CA GLN A 857 -2.38 -16.00 -15.56
C GLN A 857 -1.06 -15.82 -16.31
N THR A 858 -0.02 -16.54 -15.88
CA THR A 858 1.29 -16.57 -16.55
C THR A 858 1.90 -17.97 -16.47
N THR A 859 2.98 -18.23 -17.23
CA THR A 859 3.67 -19.53 -17.28
C THR A 859 5.08 -19.46 -16.66
N PRO A 860 5.24 -19.66 -15.35
CA PRO A 860 6.53 -19.51 -14.69
C PRO A 860 7.55 -20.58 -15.04
N ILE A 861 8.82 -20.18 -15.07
CA ILE A 861 9.98 -21.08 -15.04
C ILE A 861 10.59 -21.06 -13.64
N TYR A 862 10.64 -22.24 -13.02
CA TYR A 862 11.29 -22.45 -11.74
C TYR A 862 12.79 -22.74 -11.93
N ALA A 863 13.62 -22.07 -11.14
CA ALA A 863 15.06 -22.22 -11.11
C ALA A 863 15.58 -22.31 -9.67
N ILE A 864 16.82 -22.78 -9.54
CA ILE A 864 17.58 -22.72 -8.30
C ILE A 864 18.97 -22.22 -8.61
N GLU A 865 19.53 -21.40 -7.74
CA GLU A 865 20.92 -20.98 -7.84
C GLU A 865 21.84 -22.16 -7.48
N ASP A 866 22.65 -22.61 -8.43
CA ASP A 866 23.78 -23.50 -8.15
C ASP A 866 24.93 -22.69 -7.55
N ARG A 867 25.83 -23.32 -6.76
CA ARG A 867 27.00 -22.70 -6.07
C ARG A 867 27.97 -21.86 -6.94
N ASN A 868 27.76 -21.85 -8.25
CA ASN A 868 28.54 -21.11 -9.24
C ASN A 868 27.82 -19.82 -9.70
N GLY A 869 26.81 -19.33 -8.97
CA GLY A 869 25.99 -18.17 -9.33
C GLY A 869 25.09 -18.40 -10.55
N ARG A 870 24.79 -19.65 -10.91
CA ARG A 870 24.02 -19.98 -12.12
C ARG A 870 22.59 -20.38 -11.76
N HIS A 871 21.60 -19.71 -12.35
CA HIS A 871 20.19 -20.08 -12.19
C HIS A 871 19.86 -21.32 -13.04
N ARG A 872 19.93 -22.50 -12.43
CA ARG A 872 19.61 -23.76 -13.10
C ARG A 872 18.11 -24.02 -13.08
N MET A 873 17.54 -24.18 -14.27
CA MET A 873 16.15 -24.60 -14.46
C MET A 873 15.84 -25.91 -13.71
N LEU A 874 14.74 -25.93 -12.98
CA LEU A 874 14.10 -27.12 -12.41
C LEU A 874 12.99 -27.62 -13.33
N LYS A 875 12.54 -28.87 -13.16
CA LYS A 875 11.32 -29.36 -13.84
C LYS A 875 10.05 -29.13 -13.01
N TYR A 876 10.22 -29.14 -11.69
CA TYR A 876 9.18 -29.02 -10.68
C TYR A 876 9.68 -28.18 -9.51
N THR A 877 8.78 -27.52 -8.79
CA THR A 877 9.07 -26.90 -7.49
C THR A 877 9.52 -27.97 -6.48
N PRO A 878 10.54 -27.70 -5.64
CA PRO A 878 10.87 -28.58 -4.52
C PRO A 878 9.74 -28.55 -3.47
N GLU A 879 9.53 -29.67 -2.75
CA GLU A 879 8.33 -29.87 -1.92
C GLU A 879 8.23 -28.93 -0.71
N HIS A 880 9.36 -28.56 -0.11
CA HIS A 880 9.42 -27.77 1.14
C HIS A 880 10.44 -26.61 1.12
N MET A 881 11.12 -26.40 0.00
CA MET A 881 12.16 -25.38 -0.17
C MET A 881 11.63 -24.22 -1.03
N HIS A 882 12.24 -23.04 -0.92
CA HIS A 882 12.01 -21.96 -1.88
C HIS A 882 12.81 -22.21 -3.17
N CYS A 883 12.22 -21.88 -4.31
CA CYS A 883 12.90 -21.77 -5.60
C CYS A 883 12.72 -20.35 -6.16
N LEU A 884 13.59 -19.96 -7.08
CA LEU A 884 13.34 -18.79 -7.91
C LEU A 884 12.26 -19.16 -8.93
N ALA A 885 11.33 -18.26 -9.18
CA ALA A 885 10.34 -18.34 -10.25
C ALA A 885 10.50 -17.08 -11.10
N THR A 886 10.72 -17.26 -12.40
CA THR A 886 10.74 -16.15 -13.36
C THR A 886 9.58 -16.29 -14.32
N PHE A 887 8.83 -15.21 -14.49
CA PHE A 887 7.67 -15.12 -15.37
C PHE A 887 7.63 -13.72 -15.98
N TRP A 888 6.75 -13.53 -16.97
CA TRP A 888 6.53 -12.25 -17.63
C TRP A 888 5.15 -11.70 -17.22
N GLY A 889 5.06 -10.39 -16.99
CA GLY A 889 3.84 -9.72 -16.55
C GLY A 889 4.10 -8.28 -16.09
N PRO A 890 3.05 -7.55 -15.68
CA PRO A 890 3.16 -6.19 -15.15
C PRO A 890 4.09 -6.17 -13.94
N LEU A 891 5.00 -5.20 -13.92
CA LEU A 891 6.02 -5.09 -12.88
C LEU A 891 5.39 -4.66 -11.55
N ALA A 892 5.99 -5.11 -10.45
CA ALA A 892 5.60 -4.72 -9.10
C ALA A 892 6.86 -4.49 -8.25
N PRO A 893 6.82 -3.60 -7.25
CA PRO A 893 7.99 -3.28 -6.44
C PRO A 893 8.53 -4.51 -5.68
N PRO A 894 9.84 -4.54 -5.40
CA PRO A 894 10.48 -5.65 -4.69
C PRO A 894 9.92 -5.77 -3.27
N ASN A 895 9.97 -6.99 -2.73
CA ASN A 895 9.32 -7.40 -1.48
C ASN A 895 7.78 -7.44 -1.49
N THR A 896 7.11 -7.18 -2.63
CA THR A 896 5.66 -7.40 -2.76
C THR A 896 5.30 -8.88 -2.61
N GLY A 897 4.28 -9.17 -1.80
CA GLY A 897 3.74 -10.53 -1.60
C GLY A 897 2.92 -11.01 -2.81
N VAL A 898 3.07 -12.29 -3.15
CA VAL A 898 2.42 -12.93 -4.31
C VAL A 898 1.73 -14.22 -3.90
N VAL A 899 0.42 -14.32 -4.17
CA VAL A 899 -0.36 -15.55 -4.00
C VAL A 899 -0.50 -16.25 -5.35
N ALA A 900 -0.26 -17.56 -5.39
CA ALA A 900 -0.36 -18.37 -6.59
C ALA A 900 -1.48 -19.42 -6.50
N VAL A 901 -2.41 -19.40 -7.46
CA VAL A 901 -3.57 -20.30 -7.58
C VAL A 901 -3.50 -21.03 -8.92
N GLN A 902 -3.97 -22.28 -8.99
CA GLN A 902 -4.06 -23.03 -10.27
C GLN A 902 -5.49 -23.17 -10.80
N ASN A 903 -6.47 -23.31 -9.92
CA ASN A 903 -7.88 -23.40 -10.29
C ASN A 903 -8.70 -22.51 -9.35
N LEU A 904 -9.67 -21.78 -9.91
CA LEU A 904 -10.58 -20.91 -9.18
C LEU A 904 -11.83 -21.66 -8.68
N ALA A 905 -12.23 -22.72 -9.38
CA ALA A 905 -13.52 -23.37 -9.18
C ALA A 905 -13.75 -23.85 -7.73
N ASN A 906 -14.91 -23.49 -7.17
CA ASN A 906 -15.31 -23.79 -5.79
C ASN A 906 -15.53 -25.30 -5.53
N ASN A 907 -15.78 -26.11 -6.57
CA ASN A 907 -16.10 -27.55 -6.46
C ASN A 907 -14.92 -28.46 -6.05
N GLN A 908 -13.81 -27.93 -5.52
CA GLN A 908 -12.64 -28.72 -5.12
C GLN A 908 -12.51 -28.85 -3.59
N ALA A 909 -12.62 -30.09 -3.09
CA ALA A 909 -12.32 -30.45 -1.70
C ALA A 909 -10.81 -30.34 -1.32
N SER A 910 -9.99 -29.66 -2.12
CA SER A 910 -8.55 -29.53 -1.93
C SER A 910 -8.10 -28.08 -1.93
N PHE A 911 -7.22 -27.74 -0.98
CA PHE A 911 -6.65 -26.41 -0.79
C PHE A 911 -6.15 -25.77 -2.10
N ARG A 912 -6.84 -24.70 -2.52
CA ARG A 912 -6.71 -24.01 -3.81
C ARG A 912 -5.44 -23.17 -3.94
N VAL A 913 -5.01 -22.52 -2.86
CA VAL A 913 -3.77 -21.73 -2.83
C VAL A 913 -2.57 -22.68 -2.97
N THR A 914 -1.86 -22.58 -4.09
CA THR A 914 -0.87 -23.58 -4.49
C THR A 914 0.55 -23.26 -4.03
N ALA A 915 0.90 -21.97 -4.02
CA ALA A 915 2.20 -21.47 -3.59
C ALA A 915 2.07 -20.03 -3.08
N THR A 916 3.05 -19.63 -2.28
CA THR A 916 3.26 -18.25 -1.86
C THR A 916 4.64 -17.81 -2.34
N ALA A 917 4.76 -16.56 -2.75
CA ALA A 917 5.99 -16.00 -3.26
C ALA A 917 6.15 -14.54 -2.79
N VAL A 918 7.35 -14.02 -2.98
CA VAL A 918 7.69 -12.61 -2.75
C VAL A 918 8.53 -12.16 -3.95
N VAL A 919 8.22 -10.99 -4.52
CA VAL A 919 9.01 -10.40 -5.62
C VAL A 919 10.40 -10.04 -5.09
N LEU A 920 11.46 -10.46 -5.80
CA LEU A 920 12.84 -10.07 -5.48
C LEU A 920 13.29 -8.90 -6.36
N GLU A 921 13.13 -9.06 -7.67
CA GLU A 921 13.67 -8.15 -8.69
C GLU A 921 12.68 -8.03 -9.86
N PHE A 922 12.62 -6.85 -10.46
CA PHE A 922 11.85 -6.54 -11.66
C PHE A 922 12.79 -6.17 -12.83
N ASN A 923 12.33 -6.42 -14.05
CA ASN A 923 13.02 -6.20 -15.32
C ASN A 923 14.42 -6.88 -15.49
N HIS A 924 14.78 -7.83 -14.63
CA HIS A 924 16.01 -8.61 -14.83
C HIS A 924 15.77 -9.77 -15.82
N ALA A 925 16.38 -9.69 -17.01
CA ALA A 925 16.44 -10.78 -18.00
C ALA A 925 17.27 -11.96 -17.46
N ALA A 926 16.66 -12.77 -16.59
CA ALA A 926 17.33 -13.86 -15.89
C ALA A 926 17.87 -14.91 -16.87
N LYS A 927 19.20 -15.05 -16.93
CA LYS A 927 19.91 -16.06 -17.74
C LYS A 927 19.73 -17.46 -17.15
N ILE A 928 18.51 -17.99 -17.24
CA ILE A 928 18.14 -19.32 -16.78
C ILE A 928 18.77 -20.36 -17.71
N VAL A 929 19.50 -21.30 -17.12
CA VAL A 929 20.18 -22.38 -17.86
C VAL A 929 19.60 -23.75 -17.55
N LYS A 930 19.31 -24.51 -18.59
CA LYS A 930 18.95 -25.93 -18.51
C LYS A 930 20.17 -26.79 -18.79
N LYS A 931 20.42 -27.73 -17.89
CA LYS A 931 21.51 -28.69 -18.01
C LYS A 931 21.19 -29.72 -19.10
N VAL A 932 22.04 -29.80 -20.11
CA VAL A 932 21.99 -30.83 -21.16
C VAL A 932 23.17 -31.79 -20.93
N LYS A 933 22.98 -33.08 -21.22
CA LYS A 933 24.07 -34.05 -21.28
C LYS A 933 24.12 -34.61 -22.69
N LEU A 934 25.24 -34.38 -23.39
CA LEU A 934 25.56 -35.19 -24.56
C LEU A 934 26.13 -36.51 -24.04
N VAL A 935 25.64 -37.63 -24.57
CA VAL A 935 25.94 -38.98 -24.07
C VAL A 935 26.57 -39.76 -25.20
N GLY A 936 27.68 -40.45 -24.94
CA GLY A 936 28.35 -41.29 -25.93
C GLY A 936 28.92 -42.56 -25.30
N HIS A 937 29.25 -43.50 -26.18
CA HIS A 937 29.69 -44.84 -25.81
C HIS A 937 31.10 -45.11 -26.35
N PRO A 938 31.97 -45.81 -25.61
CA PRO A 938 33.30 -46.14 -26.07
C PRO A 938 33.25 -47.18 -27.19
N CYS A 939 33.79 -46.85 -28.37
CA CYS A 939 34.03 -47.77 -29.48
C CYS A 939 35.31 -48.59 -29.25
N LYS A 940 36.42 -47.89 -28.93
CA LYS A 940 37.76 -48.49 -28.81
C LYS A 940 38.50 -47.88 -27.63
N ILE A 941 39.01 -48.72 -26.72
CA ILE A 941 39.64 -48.29 -25.46
C ILE A 941 41.11 -48.71 -25.44
N PHE A 942 41.99 -47.75 -25.23
CA PHE A 942 43.43 -47.94 -25.02
C PHE A 942 43.76 -47.86 -23.52
N LYS A 943 44.97 -47.42 -23.13
CA LYS A 943 45.33 -47.25 -21.70
C LYS A 943 44.58 -46.07 -21.07
N LYS A 944 44.77 -44.86 -21.62
CA LYS A 944 44.12 -43.62 -21.16
C LYS A 944 43.32 -42.90 -22.24
N THR A 945 43.44 -43.32 -23.50
CA THR A 945 42.62 -42.79 -24.60
C THR A 945 41.47 -43.75 -24.92
N ALA A 946 40.35 -43.21 -25.39
CA ALA A 946 39.30 -43.99 -26.01
C ALA A 946 38.63 -43.20 -27.15
N LEU A 947 38.16 -43.91 -28.18
CA LEU A 947 37.31 -43.37 -29.23
C LEU A 947 35.86 -43.49 -28.76
N ILE A 948 35.13 -42.38 -28.75
CA ILE A 948 33.74 -42.29 -28.27
C ILE A 948 32.83 -42.04 -29.47
N MET A 949 31.84 -42.92 -29.65
CA MET A 949 30.79 -42.82 -30.68
C MET A 949 29.48 -42.29 -30.08
N ASN A 950 28.57 -41.85 -30.96
CA ASN A 950 27.19 -41.42 -30.65
C ASN A 950 27.06 -40.21 -29.70
N MET A 951 28.16 -39.49 -29.40
CA MET A 951 28.12 -38.23 -28.63
C MET A 951 27.83 -37.01 -29.51
N PHE A 952 28.29 -37.07 -30.76
CA PHE A 952 28.18 -36.05 -31.79
C PHE A 952 27.77 -36.72 -33.10
N THR A 953 27.25 -35.93 -34.04
CA THR A 953 26.76 -36.36 -35.36
C THR A 953 27.76 -36.09 -36.47
N SER A 954 28.56 -35.02 -36.36
CA SER A 954 29.57 -34.63 -37.37
C SER A 954 30.90 -34.26 -36.72
N ASP A 955 31.99 -34.41 -37.47
CA ASP A 955 33.34 -34.01 -37.05
C ASP A 955 33.44 -32.49 -36.77
N LEU A 956 32.59 -31.67 -37.39
CA LEU A 956 32.49 -30.23 -37.11
C LEU A 956 31.98 -29.96 -35.67
N GLU A 957 31.06 -30.78 -35.16
CA GLU A 957 30.62 -30.68 -33.77
C GLU A 957 31.76 -31.10 -32.83
N VAL A 958 32.51 -32.14 -33.18
CA VAL A 958 33.67 -32.58 -32.38
C VAL A 958 34.74 -31.47 -32.30
N ALA A 959 34.97 -30.75 -33.40
CA ALA A 959 35.87 -29.60 -33.43
C ALA A 959 35.36 -28.45 -32.54
N ARG A 960 34.05 -28.13 -32.59
CA ARG A 960 33.41 -27.14 -31.70
C ARG A 960 33.53 -27.49 -30.22
N PHE A 961 33.61 -28.77 -29.88
CA PHE A 961 33.80 -29.29 -28.52
C PHE A 961 35.23 -29.81 -28.25
N GLU A 962 36.23 -29.45 -29.06
CA GLU A 962 37.65 -29.75 -28.78
C GLU A 962 38.05 -29.12 -27.42
N GLY A 963 38.79 -29.89 -26.61
CA GLY A 963 39.17 -29.47 -25.27
C GLY A 963 38.07 -29.57 -24.20
N ALA A 964 36.81 -29.91 -24.56
CA ALA A 964 35.71 -29.98 -23.60
C ALA A 964 35.86 -31.10 -22.56
N ALA A 965 35.47 -30.81 -21.31
CA ALA A 965 35.55 -31.76 -20.20
C ALA A 965 34.41 -32.80 -20.23
N VAL A 966 34.78 -34.08 -20.35
CA VAL A 966 33.89 -35.24 -20.30
C VAL A 966 34.06 -36.02 -19.01
N ARG A 967 33.04 -36.82 -18.64
CA ARG A 967 33.10 -37.69 -17.46
C ARG A 967 32.37 -39.00 -17.72
N THR A 968 32.88 -40.11 -17.19
CA THR A 968 32.14 -41.39 -17.19
C THR A 968 31.14 -41.46 -16.04
N VAL A 969 30.14 -42.36 -16.14
CA VAL A 969 29.26 -42.71 -15.01
C VAL A 969 30.06 -43.31 -13.84
N SER A 970 31.14 -44.04 -14.11
CA SER A 970 32.11 -44.50 -13.10
C SER A 970 32.91 -43.37 -12.43
N GLY A 971 32.78 -42.13 -12.91
CA GLY A 971 33.29 -40.92 -12.25
C GLY A 971 34.65 -40.44 -12.75
N ILE A 972 35.30 -41.18 -13.65
CA ILE A 972 36.60 -40.85 -14.27
C ILE A 972 36.44 -39.59 -15.13
N ARG A 973 37.32 -38.61 -14.97
CA ARG A 973 37.32 -37.38 -15.78
C ARG A 973 38.12 -37.60 -17.06
N GLY A 974 37.79 -36.82 -18.09
CA GLY A 974 38.52 -36.79 -19.34
C GLY A 974 38.27 -35.51 -20.13
N GLN A 975 38.87 -35.47 -21.32
CA GLN A 975 38.84 -34.34 -22.24
C GLN A 975 38.65 -34.85 -23.67
N VAL A 976 37.81 -34.18 -24.46
CA VAL A 976 37.77 -34.34 -25.92
C VAL A 976 39.09 -33.82 -26.49
N LYS A 977 39.77 -34.61 -27.32
CA LYS A 977 40.98 -34.18 -28.03
C LYS A 977 40.67 -33.77 -29.45
N LYS A 978 40.32 -34.68 -30.35
CA LYS A 978 40.05 -34.37 -31.77
C LYS A 978 39.00 -35.32 -32.34
N ALA A 979 38.40 -34.94 -33.48
CA ALA A 979 37.72 -35.89 -34.35
C ALA A 979 38.71 -37.01 -34.75
N ALA A 980 38.21 -38.24 -34.90
CA ALA A 980 38.99 -39.39 -35.31
C ALA A 980 38.14 -40.31 -36.17
N LYS A 981 38.63 -40.66 -37.36
CA LYS A 981 37.95 -41.60 -38.25
C LYS A 981 38.11 -43.03 -37.71
N GLU A 982 37.14 -43.90 -37.99
CA GLU A 982 37.11 -45.29 -37.52
C GLU A 982 38.12 -46.17 -38.29
N GLU A 983 39.41 -45.98 -38.03
CA GLU A 983 40.46 -46.86 -38.55
C GLU A 983 40.47 -48.19 -37.77
N ILE A 984 39.80 -49.19 -38.34
CA ILE A 984 39.76 -50.57 -37.87
C ILE A 984 41.08 -51.29 -38.23
N GLY A 985 42.18 -50.78 -37.67
CA GLY A 985 43.54 -51.31 -37.89
C GLY A 985 44.18 -50.86 -39.20
N ASN A 986 45.37 -51.39 -39.50
CA ASN A 986 46.21 -50.98 -40.63
C ASN A 986 45.70 -51.48 -42.01
N HIS A 987 44.43 -51.85 -42.12
CA HIS A 987 43.81 -52.28 -43.37
C HIS A 987 42.58 -51.44 -43.67
N PRO A 988 42.59 -50.60 -44.73
CA PRO A 988 41.40 -49.90 -45.17
C PRO A 988 40.46 -50.91 -45.83
N THR A 989 39.45 -51.38 -45.08
CA THR A 989 38.39 -52.22 -45.64
C THR A 989 37.53 -51.41 -46.59
N LYS A 990 37.90 -51.39 -47.88
CA LYS A 990 37.05 -50.99 -49.00
C LYS A 990 35.82 -51.90 -49.08
N LYS A 991 34.76 -51.61 -48.32
CA LYS A 991 33.40 -52.12 -48.55
C LYS A 991 32.33 -51.08 -48.20
N GLY A 992 32.13 -50.11 -49.09
CA GLY A 992 30.86 -49.42 -49.36
C GLY A 992 30.14 -48.62 -48.25
N GLY A 993 30.64 -48.60 -47.01
CA GLY A 993 30.07 -47.78 -45.95
C GLY A 993 30.58 -46.34 -45.99
N ALA A 994 29.68 -45.37 -45.88
CA ALA A 994 30.07 -43.97 -45.61
C ALA A 994 30.91 -43.91 -44.32
N PRO A 995 31.95 -43.05 -44.25
CA PRO A 995 32.72 -42.88 -43.03
C PRO A 995 31.80 -42.43 -41.90
N ARG A 996 31.89 -43.10 -40.73
CA ARG A 996 31.14 -42.69 -39.54
C ARG A 996 31.77 -41.45 -38.92
N GLU A 997 31.22 -40.30 -39.27
CA GLU A 997 31.56 -39.00 -38.69
C GLU A 997 31.07 -38.87 -37.23
N GLY A 998 31.60 -37.89 -36.50
CA GLY A 998 31.19 -37.60 -35.12
C GLY A 998 31.89 -38.43 -34.04
N ILE A 999 32.91 -39.22 -34.40
CA ILE A 999 33.70 -40.02 -33.45
C ILE A 999 34.77 -39.13 -32.79
N ALA A 1000 34.66 -38.99 -31.47
CA ALA A 1000 35.56 -38.16 -30.67
C ALA A 1000 36.67 -38.99 -30.01
N ARG A 1001 37.94 -38.66 -30.26
CA ARG A 1001 39.08 -39.18 -29.49
C ARG A 1001 39.17 -38.45 -28.16
N CYS A 1002 38.93 -39.15 -27.06
CA CYS A 1002 38.95 -38.60 -25.70
C CYS A 1002 40.13 -39.17 -24.89
N THR A 1003 40.74 -38.33 -24.04
CA THR A 1003 41.75 -38.72 -23.03
C THR A 1003 41.12 -38.72 -21.64
N PHE A 1004 41.35 -39.77 -20.84
CA PHE A 1004 40.81 -39.96 -19.49
C PHE A 1004 41.94 -40.13 -18.46
N GLU A 1005 41.63 -39.93 -17.18
CA GLU A 1005 42.58 -40.11 -16.07
C GLU A 1005 43.10 -41.56 -15.97
N ASP A 1006 42.18 -42.51 -16.14
CA ASP A 1006 42.39 -43.96 -16.03
C ASP A 1006 41.57 -44.71 -17.11
N ARG A 1007 41.81 -46.01 -17.26
CA ARG A 1007 41.18 -46.88 -18.26
C ARG A 1007 39.68 -47.07 -17.98
N ILE A 1008 38.85 -46.56 -18.88
CA ILE A 1008 37.40 -46.78 -18.87
C ILE A 1008 37.04 -48.22 -19.32
N LEU A 1009 35.79 -48.65 -19.10
CA LEU A 1009 35.26 -49.94 -19.53
C LEU A 1009 34.36 -49.79 -20.77
N MET A 1010 34.20 -50.86 -21.57
CA MET A 1010 33.25 -50.84 -22.71
C MET A 1010 31.79 -50.63 -22.28
N SER A 1011 31.47 -50.98 -21.03
CA SER A 1011 30.17 -50.75 -20.41
C SER A 1011 30.00 -49.34 -19.82
N ASP A 1012 31.04 -48.49 -19.81
CA ASP A 1012 30.92 -47.13 -19.30
C ASP A 1012 30.16 -46.24 -20.29
N ILE A 1013 29.30 -45.39 -19.74
CA ILE A 1013 28.66 -44.31 -20.48
C ILE A 1013 29.47 -43.04 -20.23
N VAL A 1014 29.94 -42.39 -21.29
CA VAL A 1014 30.64 -41.11 -21.25
C VAL A 1014 29.63 -40.00 -21.47
N PHE A 1015 29.73 -38.89 -20.72
CA PHE A 1015 28.88 -37.73 -20.95
C PHE A 1015 29.64 -36.40 -20.82
N LEU A 1016 29.26 -35.46 -21.68
CA LEU A 1016 29.64 -34.04 -21.62
C LEU A 1016 28.52 -33.28 -20.90
N ARG A 1017 28.88 -32.37 -19.99
CA ARG A 1017 27.90 -31.53 -19.26
C ARG A 1017 27.78 -30.16 -19.89
N ALA A 1018 26.82 -29.99 -20.80
CA ALA A 1018 26.51 -28.71 -21.43
C ALA A 1018 25.40 -27.96 -20.67
N TRP A 1019 25.23 -26.70 -21.01
CA TRP A 1019 24.20 -25.81 -20.49
C TRP A 1019 23.62 -25.02 -21.66
N THR A 1020 22.31 -25.06 -21.84
CA THR A 1020 21.60 -24.19 -22.80
C THR A 1020 20.87 -23.12 -22.03
N GLN A 1021 20.80 -21.90 -22.58
CA GLN A 1021 19.86 -20.90 -22.10
C GLN A 1021 18.43 -21.39 -22.36
N VAL A 1022 17.49 -20.97 -21.53
CA VAL A 1022 16.05 -21.21 -21.70
C VAL A 1022 15.32 -19.90 -21.49
N GLU A 1023 14.59 -19.48 -22.52
CA GLU A 1023 13.73 -18.31 -22.49
C GLU A 1023 12.45 -18.56 -21.69
N VAL A 1024 12.03 -17.51 -20.98
CA VAL A 1024 10.77 -17.41 -20.27
C VAL A 1024 9.69 -17.04 -21.29
N PRO A 1025 8.55 -17.75 -21.36
CA PRO A 1025 7.49 -17.37 -22.30
C PRO A 1025 6.87 -16.03 -21.92
N ASN A 1026 6.71 -15.15 -22.90
CA ASN A 1026 6.01 -13.87 -22.74
C ASN A 1026 4.50 -14.12 -22.83
N PHE A 1027 3.93 -14.73 -21.78
CA PHE A 1027 2.49 -14.99 -21.67
C PHE A 1027 1.92 -14.30 -20.43
N TYR A 1028 0.93 -13.44 -20.68
CA TYR A 1028 0.14 -12.69 -19.70
C TYR A 1028 -1.31 -12.75 -20.17
N ASN A 1029 -2.23 -13.07 -19.26
CA ASN A 1029 -3.66 -13.05 -19.50
C ASN A 1029 -4.35 -12.48 -18.24
N PRO A 1030 -4.92 -11.27 -18.28
CA PRO A 1030 -5.56 -10.66 -17.12
C PRO A 1030 -6.79 -11.47 -16.68
N LEU A 1031 -7.08 -11.44 -15.37
CA LEU A 1031 -8.21 -12.18 -14.80
C LEU A 1031 -9.48 -11.31 -14.79
N THR A 1032 -10.22 -11.36 -15.89
CA THR A 1032 -11.44 -10.58 -16.15
C THR A 1032 -12.70 -11.21 -15.52
N THR A 1033 -12.71 -11.41 -14.20
CA THR A 1033 -13.81 -12.12 -13.52
C THR A 1033 -15.09 -11.32 -13.34
N ALA A 1034 -15.01 -9.99 -13.29
CA ALA A 1034 -16.20 -9.14 -13.15
C ALA A 1034 -16.93 -8.93 -14.50
N LEU A 1035 -16.30 -9.27 -15.62
CA LEU A 1035 -16.90 -9.28 -16.97
C LEU A 1035 -17.63 -10.60 -17.29
N GLN A 1036 -17.89 -11.46 -16.30
CA GLN A 1036 -18.51 -12.77 -16.52
C GLN A 1036 -19.66 -13.01 -15.53
N PRO A 1037 -20.75 -13.66 -15.98
CA PRO A 1037 -21.87 -13.93 -15.09
C PRO A 1037 -21.44 -14.93 -14.03
N ARG A 1038 -21.83 -14.68 -12.77
CA ARG A 1038 -21.45 -15.45 -11.56
C ARG A 1038 -21.60 -16.97 -11.65
N ASN A 1039 -22.52 -17.47 -12.49
CA ASN A 1039 -22.73 -18.89 -12.74
C ASN A 1039 -21.61 -19.55 -13.57
N LYS A 1040 -20.78 -18.77 -14.27
CA LYS A 1040 -19.72 -19.23 -15.18
C LYS A 1040 -18.35 -18.99 -14.56
N THR A 1041 -17.57 -20.06 -14.39
CA THR A 1041 -16.19 -19.94 -13.91
C THR A 1041 -15.27 -19.44 -15.02
N TRP A 1042 -14.38 -18.50 -14.67
CA TRP A 1042 -13.39 -17.97 -15.61
C TRP A 1042 -12.48 -19.07 -16.16
N GLN A 1043 -12.35 -19.13 -17.49
CA GLN A 1043 -11.59 -20.13 -18.21
C GLN A 1043 -10.31 -19.52 -18.80
N GLY A 1044 -9.16 -19.94 -18.27
CA GLY A 1044 -7.84 -19.61 -18.82
C GLY A 1044 -7.17 -20.81 -19.48
N MET A 1045 -5.87 -20.69 -19.73
CA MET A 1045 -5.02 -21.78 -20.18
C MET A 1045 -5.07 -22.95 -19.18
N LYS A 1046 -5.52 -24.12 -19.64
CA LYS A 1046 -5.58 -25.36 -18.84
C LYS A 1046 -4.18 -25.91 -18.57
N THR A 1047 -3.98 -26.63 -17.46
CA THR A 1047 -2.69 -27.27 -17.19
C THR A 1047 -2.41 -28.43 -18.14
N MET A 1048 -1.13 -28.78 -18.35
CA MET A 1048 -0.75 -29.95 -19.15
C MET A 1048 -1.25 -31.29 -18.59
N ALA A 1049 -1.80 -31.31 -17.36
CA ALA A 1049 -2.42 -32.49 -16.77
C ALA A 1049 -3.92 -32.56 -17.10
N GLU A 1050 -4.62 -31.42 -17.14
CA GLU A 1050 -6.02 -31.33 -17.58
C GLU A 1050 -6.15 -31.60 -19.07
N LEU A 1051 -5.34 -30.93 -19.92
CA LEU A 1051 -5.32 -31.15 -21.37
C LEU A 1051 -5.08 -32.62 -21.72
N ARG A 1052 -4.20 -33.32 -20.99
CA ARG A 1052 -3.98 -34.76 -21.19
C ARG A 1052 -5.18 -35.62 -20.81
N ARG A 1053 -5.96 -35.23 -19.80
CA ARG A 1053 -7.17 -35.97 -19.41
C ARG A 1053 -8.29 -35.75 -20.43
N GLU A 1054 -8.48 -34.51 -20.84
CA GLU A 1054 -9.47 -34.09 -21.83
C GLU A 1054 -9.24 -34.75 -23.19
N HIS A 1055 -7.99 -34.79 -23.67
CA HIS A 1055 -7.61 -35.49 -24.90
C HIS A 1055 -7.27 -36.99 -24.71
N ASN A 1056 -7.49 -37.56 -23.52
CA ASN A 1056 -7.16 -38.96 -23.18
C ASN A 1056 -5.71 -39.39 -23.50
N LEU A 1057 -4.75 -38.46 -23.47
CA LEU A 1057 -3.34 -38.69 -23.80
C LEU A 1057 -2.53 -39.19 -22.60
N PRO A 1058 -1.79 -40.32 -22.72
CA PRO A 1058 -0.96 -40.84 -21.64
C PRO A 1058 0.23 -39.92 -21.31
N ILE A 1059 0.76 -40.08 -20.10
CA ILE A 1059 1.96 -39.36 -19.66
C ILE A 1059 3.19 -39.97 -20.37
N PRO A 1060 4.04 -39.18 -21.06
CA PRO A 1060 5.21 -39.70 -21.74
C PRO A 1060 6.28 -40.17 -20.73
N VAL A 1061 6.50 -41.48 -20.68
CA VAL A 1061 7.48 -42.12 -19.78
C VAL A 1061 8.52 -42.87 -20.60
N ASN A 1062 9.79 -42.45 -20.53
CA ASN A 1062 10.90 -43.21 -21.11
C ASN A 1062 11.23 -44.40 -20.18
N LYS A 1063 11.12 -45.62 -20.71
CA LYS A 1063 11.37 -46.89 -20.00
C LYS A 1063 12.79 -46.99 -19.41
N ASP A 1064 13.78 -46.37 -20.04
CA ASP A 1064 15.18 -46.37 -19.59
C ASP A 1064 15.46 -45.36 -18.47
N SER A 1065 14.55 -44.39 -18.27
CA SER A 1065 14.64 -43.41 -17.18
C SER A 1065 13.99 -43.89 -15.87
N LEU A 1066 13.33 -45.05 -15.89
CA LEU A 1066 12.73 -45.65 -14.69
C LEU A 1066 13.80 -46.36 -13.85
N TYR A 1067 13.87 -46.00 -12.57
CA TYR A 1067 14.78 -46.66 -11.63
C TYR A 1067 14.36 -48.10 -11.39
N LYS A 1068 15.33 -49.02 -11.52
CA LYS A 1068 15.18 -50.46 -11.23
C LYS A 1068 16.14 -50.82 -10.08
N PRO A 1069 15.79 -51.78 -9.20
CA PRO A 1069 16.74 -52.31 -8.23
C PRO A 1069 17.93 -52.96 -8.96
N ILE A 1070 19.16 -52.69 -8.50
CA ILE A 1070 20.40 -53.15 -9.16
C ILE A 1070 21.09 -54.19 -8.29
N GLU A 1071 20.99 -55.46 -8.67
CA GLU A 1071 21.73 -56.55 -8.04
C GLU A 1071 23.18 -56.62 -8.57
N ARG A 1072 24.16 -56.44 -7.67
CA ARG A 1072 25.59 -56.42 -8.03
C ARG A 1072 26.26 -57.74 -7.68
N LYS A 1073 26.65 -58.51 -8.70
CA LYS A 1073 27.47 -59.72 -8.52
C LYS A 1073 28.84 -59.36 -7.91
N PRO A 1074 29.40 -60.19 -7.00
CA PRO A 1074 30.70 -59.91 -6.39
C PRO A 1074 31.82 -59.98 -7.45
N LYS A 1075 32.54 -58.86 -7.64
CA LYS A 1075 33.62 -58.75 -8.62
C LYS A 1075 34.86 -59.50 -8.16
N LYS A 1076 35.13 -60.65 -8.77
CA LYS A 1076 36.43 -61.36 -8.68
C LYS A 1076 37.39 -60.73 -9.70
N PHE A 1077 38.59 -60.37 -9.26
CA PHE A 1077 39.65 -59.87 -10.15
C PHE A 1077 40.59 -61.01 -10.56
N ASN A 1078 41.24 -60.88 -11.71
CA ASN A 1078 42.27 -61.83 -12.14
C ASN A 1078 43.50 -61.75 -11.22
N PRO A 1079 44.21 -62.86 -10.98
CA PRO A 1079 45.46 -62.85 -10.24
C PRO A 1079 46.54 -62.03 -10.96
N LEU A 1080 47.52 -61.53 -10.21
CA LEU A 1080 48.66 -60.79 -10.76
C LEU A 1080 49.51 -61.71 -11.66
N VAL A 1081 49.65 -61.35 -12.93
CA VAL A 1081 50.54 -62.03 -13.88
C VAL A 1081 51.82 -61.22 -14.03
N ILE A 1082 52.92 -61.73 -13.50
CA ILE A 1082 54.24 -61.11 -13.64
C ILE A 1082 54.79 -61.44 -15.05
N PRO A 1083 55.26 -60.46 -15.84
CA PRO A 1083 55.89 -60.72 -17.14
C PRO A 1083 57.10 -61.65 -17.00
N LYS A 1084 57.26 -62.61 -17.92
CA LYS A 1084 58.34 -63.62 -17.86
C LYS A 1084 59.74 -63.00 -17.82
N SER A 1085 59.96 -61.91 -18.55
CA SER A 1085 61.22 -61.14 -18.53
C SER A 1085 61.52 -60.57 -17.15
N LEU A 1086 60.53 -59.94 -16.50
CA LEU A 1086 60.67 -59.41 -15.14
C LEU A 1086 60.85 -60.56 -14.13
N GLN A 1087 60.09 -61.65 -14.25
CA GLN A 1087 60.24 -62.83 -13.38
C GLN A 1087 61.62 -63.48 -13.46
N ALA A 1088 62.29 -63.40 -14.62
CA ALA A 1088 63.66 -63.86 -14.79
C ALA A 1088 64.68 -62.94 -14.10
N ALA A 1089 64.47 -61.62 -14.20
CA ALA A 1089 65.33 -60.57 -13.63
C ALA A 1089 65.13 -60.30 -12.13
N LEU A 1090 64.07 -60.83 -11.51
CA LEU A 1090 63.83 -60.68 -10.06
C LEU A 1090 64.95 -61.35 -9.23
N PRO A 1091 65.47 -60.67 -8.18
CA PRO A 1091 66.36 -61.28 -7.19
C PRO A 1091 65.80 -62.59 -6.62
N PHE A 1092 66.68 -63.55 -6.33
CA PHE A 1092 66.33 -64.92 -5.95
C PHE A 1092 65.26 -65.02 -4.84
N GLU A 1093 65.39 -64.20 -3.79
CA GLU A 1093 64.45 -64.13 -2.67
C GLU A 1093 63.03 -63.71 -3.10
N SER A 1094 62.93 -62.72 -3.99
CA SER A 1094 61.67 -62.16 -4.49
C SER A 1094 61.00 -62.99 -5.59
N LYS A 1095 61.68 -64.03 -6.10
CA LYS A 1095 61.24 -64.80 -7.27
C LYS A 1095 60.08 -65.74 -6.89
N PRO A 1096 58.90 -65.63 -7.53
CA PRO A 1096 57.73 -66.43 -7.15
C PRO A 1096 57.96 -67.92 -7.44
N LYS A 1097 57.82 -68.75 -6.39
CA LYS A 1097 57.99 -70.22 -6.42
C LYS A 1097 56.79 -70.93 -7.04
N ASN A 1098 56.46 -70.57 -8.28
CA ASN A 1098 55.35 -71.16 -9.05
C ASN A 1098 55.75 -72.55 -9.57
N ILE A 1099 55.37 -73.60 -8.84
CA ILE A 1099 55.58 -74.99 -9.27
C ILE A 1099 54.61 -75.31 -10.42
N PRO A 1100 55.09 -75.67 -11.63
CA PRO A 1100 54.21 -76.04 -12.73
C PRO A 1100 53.50 -77.37 -12.46
N SER A 1101 52.22 -77.46 -12.84
CA SER A 1101 51.45 -78.70 -12.69
C SER A 1101 52.06 -79.84 -13.51
N ARG A 1102 52.56 -80.89 -12.84
CA ARG A 1102 53.20 -82.05 -13.47
C ARG A 1102 52.20 -82.81 -14.35
N ARG A 1103 52.48 -82.92 -15.66
CA ARG A 1103 51.59 -83.57 -16.65
C ARG A 1103 51.49 -85.09 -16.51
N ARG A 1104 52.52 -85.76 -15.96
CA ARG A 1104 52.52 -87.21 -15.69
C ARG A 1104 52.25 -87.46 -14.19
N PRO A 1105 51.33 -88.35 -13.80
CA PRO A 1105 51.11 -88.69 -12.39
C PRO A 1105 52.36 -89.36 -11.79
N THR A 1106 52.60 -89.14 -10.50
CA THR A 1106 53.66 -89.85 -9.75
C THR A 1106 53.27 -91.30 -9.49
N LEU A 1107 54.25 -92.15 -9.20
CA LEU A 1107 54.02 -93.56 -8.87
C LEU A 1107 53.15 -93.69 -7.61
N GLU A 1108 53.37 -92.85 -6.60
CA GLU A 1108 52.51 -92.69 -5.42
C GLU A 1108 51.05 -92.42 -5.80
N ARG A 1109 50.81 -91.51 -6.77
CA ARG A 1109 49.46 -91.14 -7.21
C ARG A 1109 48.79 -92.21 -8.08
N ARG A 1110 49.56 -93.17 -8.61
CA ARG A 1110 49.06 -94.41 -9.24
C ARG A 1110 48.82 -95.54 -8.24
N ARG A 1111 49.57 -95.57 -7.12
CA ARG A 1111 49.43 -96.55 -6.03
C ARG A 1111 48.43 -96.12 -4.95
N ALA A 1112 47.92 -94.89 -5.01
CA ALA A 1112 46.95 -94.36 -4.06
C ALA A 1112 45.67 -95.23 -4.05
N VAL A 1113 45.31 -95.70 -2.85
CA VAL A 1113 44.11 -96.52 -2.63
C VAL A 1113 42.87 -95.69 -2.96
N VAL A 1114 41.93 -96.28 -3.69
CA VAL A 1114 40.66 -95.63 -4.06
C VAL A 1114 39.71 -95.76 -2.88
N MET A 1115 39.32 -94.63 -2.28
CA MET A 1115 38.35 -94.60 -1.18
C MET A 1115 37.05 -95.30 -1.55
N GLU A 1116 36.56 -96.12 -0.62
CA GLU A 1116 35.29 -96.86 -0.72
C GLU A 1116 34.08 -95.91 -0.77
N SER A 1117 32.89 -96.44 -1.05
CA SER A 1117 31.65 -95.64 -1.15
C SER A 1117 31.38 -94.84 0.13
N ASP A 1118 31.67 -95.44 1.28
CA ASP A 1118 31.26 -94.94 2.58
C ASP A 1118 32.29 -93.95 3.13
N GLU A 1119 33.58 -94.27 2.99
CA GLU A 1119 34.68 -93.33 3.19
C GLU A 1119 34.53 -92.09 2.31
N ARG A 1120 34.11 -92.24 1.05
CA ARG A 1120 33.87 -91.10 0.14
C ARG A 1120 32.70 -90.24 0.60
N ARG A 1121 31.62 -90.84 1.12
CA ARG A 1121 30.50 -90.11 1.74
C ARG A 1121 30.96 -89.34 2.99
N VAL A 1122 31.73 -89.97 3.88
CA VAL A 1122 32.30 -89.32 5.08
C VAL A 1122 33.27 -88.20 4.71
N HIS A 1123 34.18 -88.41 3.75
CA HIS A 1123 35.10 -87.39 3.26
C HIS A 1123 34.37 -86.19 2.65
N ALA A 1124 33.33 -86.43 1.84
CA ALA A 1124 32.50 -85.37 1.26
C ALA A 1124 31.75 -84.58 2.35
N LEU A 1125 31.20 -85.26 3.38
CA LEU A 1125 30.56 -84.62 4.54
C LEU A 1125 31.55 -83.73 5.30
N VAL A 1126 32.74 -84.25 5.62
CA VAL A 1126 33.81 -83.50 6.30
C VAL A 1126 34.26 -82.30 5.46
N GLN A 1127 34.35 -82.43 4.13
CA GLN A 1127 34.67 -81.32 3.24
C GLN A 1127 33.57 -80.26 3.22
N GLN A 1128 32.29 -80.65 3.18
CA GLN A 1128 31.15 -79.73 3.26
C GLN A 1128 31.11 -79.00 4.61
N LEU A 1129 31.31 -79.72 5.72
CA LEU A 1129 31.41 -79.12 7.05
C LEU A 1129 32.55 -78.10 7.14
N ARG A 1130 33.73 -78.42 6.59
CA ARG A 1130 34.87 -77.47 6.51
C ARG A 1130 34.57 -76.24 5.65
N LEU A 1131 33.83 -76.38 4.55
CA LEU A 1131 33.40 -75.24 3.73
C LEU A 1131 32.39 -74.36 4.49
N ILE A 1132 31.41 -74.98 5.17
CA ILE A 1132 30.41 -74.27 5.98
C ILE A 1132 31.05 -73.56 7.17
N THR A 1133 32.01 -74.18 7.87
CA THR A 1133 32.72 -73.50 8.97
C THR A 1133 33.59 -72.36 8.44
N ASN A 1134 34.31 -72.55 7.33
CA ASN A 1134 35.08 -71.47 6.70
C ASN A 1134 34.19 -70.31 6.25
N ASP A 1135 33.04 -70.56 5.63
CA ASP A 1135 32.09 -69.50 5.24
C ASP A 1135 31.43 -68.83 6.45
N LYS A 1136 31.09 -69.59 7.52
CA LYS A 1136 30.62 -69.01 8.79
C LYS A 1136 31.67 -68.12 9.43
N VAL A 1137 32.94 -68.54 9.47
CA VAL A 1137 34.07 -67.75 9.99
C VAL A 1137 34.31 -66.52 9.12
N LEU A 1138 34.33 -66.66 7.79
CA LEU A 1138 34.48 -65.52 6.87
C LEU A 1138 33.31 -64.54 6.98
N ASN A 1139 32.08 -65.00 7.14
CA ASN A 1139 30.91 -64.14 7.31
C ASN A 1139 30.88 -63.49 8.70
N SER A 1140 31.31 -64.20 9.75
CA SER A 1140 31.53 -63.62 11.08
C SER A 1140 32.59 -62.52 11.04
N LEU A 1141 33.76 -62.79 10.44
CA LEU A 1141 34.83 -61.81 10.26
C LEU A 1141 34.39 -60.61 9.40
N LYS A 1142 33.62 -60.82 8.32
CA LYS A 1142 32.99 -59.73 7.54
C LYS A 1142 32.02 -58.91 8.41
N ASN A 1143 31.20 -59.56 9.22
CA ASN A 1143 30.25 -58.87 10.11
C ASN A 1143 30.96 -58.08 11.22
N VAL A 1144 32.02 -58.63 11.82
CA VAL A 1144 32.89 -57.93 12.76
C VAL A 1144 33.60 -56.77 12.09
N ALA A 1145 34.14 -56.94 10.88
CA ALA A 1145 34.78 -55.87 10.11
C ALA A 1145 33.78 -54.76 9.72
N LEU A 1146 32.54 -55.11 9.36
CA LEU A 1146 31.45 -54.17 9.09
C LEU A 1146 31.02 -53.43 10.37
N GLN A 1147 30.91 -54.12 11.51
CA GLN A 1147 30.68 -53.47 12.81
C GLN A 1147 31.83 -52.55 13.20
N MET A 1148 33.09 -52.95 13.02
CA MET A 1148 34.25 -52.09 13.25
C MET A 1148 34.25 -50.88 12.32
N LYS A 1149 33.89 -51.04 11.04
CA LYS A 1149 33.77 -49.92 10.09
C LYS A 1149 32.64 -48.96 10.46
N LYS A 1150 31.48 -49.48 10.88
CA LYS A 1150 30.37 -48.68 11.45
C LYS A 1150 30.79 -47.95 12.73
N ARG A 1151 31.49 -48.64 13.66
CA ARG A 1151 32.03 -48.04 14.90
C ARG A 1151 33.08 -46.98 14.62
N LYS A 1152 33.98 -47.17 13.64
CA LYS A 1152 34.95 -46.15 13.20
C LYS A 1152 34.26 -44.93 12.61
N LEU A 1153 33.29 -45.11 11.70
CA LEU A 1153 32.46 -44.01 11.17
C LEU A 1153 31.70 -43.26 12.27
N LYS A 1154 31.09 -43.98 13.23
CA LYS A 1154 30.39 -43.37 14.35
C LYS A 1154 31.35 -42.58 15.25
N LYS A 1155 32.50 -43.14 15.61
CA LYS A 1155 33.56 -42.44 16.37
C LYS A 1155 34.11 -41.23 15.62
N GLU A 1156 34.20 -41.27 14.29
CA GLU A 1156 34.65 -40.13 13.49
C GLU A 1156 33.59 -39.02 13.44
N GLN A 1157 32.30 -39.37 13.37
CA GLN A 1157 31.18 -38.43 13.52
C GLN A 1157 31.10 -37.85 14.94
N GLU A 1158 31.27 -38.66 15.97
CA GLU A 1158 31.34 -38.23 17.37
C GLU A 1158 32.55 -37.33 17.62
N ARG A 1159 33.72 -37.65 17.06
CA ARG A 1159 34.91 -36.78 17.12
C ARG A 1159 34.67 -35.45 16.42
N LYS A 1160 34.09 -35.44 15.21
CA LYS A 1160 33.73 -34.20 14.48
C LYS A 1160 32.70 -33.36 15.23
N LYS A 1161 31.75 -33.98 15.95
CA LYS A 1161 30.81 -33.27 16.84
C LYS A 1161 31.55 -32.66 18.03
N LEU A 1162 32.37 -33.43 18.72
CA LEU A 1162 33.14 -33.00 19.89
C LEU A 1162 34.17 -31.92 19.54
N GLU A 1163 34.75 -31.97 18.34
CA GLU A 1163 35.64 -30.96 17.78
C GLU A 1163 34.89 -29.66 17.44
N ALA A 1164 33.68 -29.75 16.87
CA ALA A 1164 32.81 -28.60 16.65
C ALA A 1164 32.25 -28.01 17.97
N GLU A 1165 32.01 -28.84 18.98
CA GLU A 1165 31.58 -28.43 20.32
C GLU A 1165 32.73 -27.74 21.07
N LYS A 1166 33.93 -28.33 21.04
CA LYS A 1166 35.16 -27.67 21.52
C LYS A 1166 35.47 -26.36 20.78
N ALA A 1167 35.20 -26.27 19.48
CA ALA A 1167 35.36 -25.01 18.74
C ALA A 1167 34.37 -23.94 19.24
N LYS A 1168 33.11 -24.30 19.52
CA LYS A 1168 32.11 -23.41 20.13
C LYS A 1168 32.47 -23.03 21.56
N ASP A 1169 32.97 -23.96 22.37
CA ASP A 1169 33.43 -23.71 23.74
C ASP A 1169 34.73 -22.90 23.76
N GLU A 1170 35.61 -23.06 22.77
CA GLU A 1170 36.73 -22.16 22.55
C GLU A 1170 36.26 -20.76 22.16
N GLU A 1171 35.26 -20.63 21.29
CA GLU A 1171 34.70 -19.33 20.93
C GLU A 1171 33.99 -18.66 22.11
N LEU A 1172 33.21 -19.41 22.90
CA LEU A 1172 32.59 -18.99 24.15
C LEU A 1172 33.63 -18.67 25.23
N SER A 1173 34.71 -19.43 25.34
CA SER A 1173 35.80 -19.13 26.27
C SER A 1173 36.68 -17.98 25.79
N LYS A 1174 36.81 -17.73 24.48
CA LYS A 1174 37.40 -16.52 23.90
C LYS A 1174 36.49 -15.31 24.15
N LYS A 1175 35.16 -15.45 24.06
CA LYS A 1175 34.17 -14.42 24.46
C LYS A 1175 34.25 -14.15 25.97
N ARG A 1176 34.16 -15.16 26.83
CA ARG A 1176 34.38 -15.04 28.28
C ARG A 1176 35.76 -14.50 28.63
N LYS A 1177 36.84 -14.89 27.93
CA LYS A 1177 38.19 -14.32 28.15
C LYS A 1177 38.25 -12.86 27.70
N ARG A 1178 37.59 -12.46 26.60
CA ARG A 1178 37.43 -11.04 26.21
C ARG A 1178 36.60 -10.26 27.24
N GLU A 1179 35.55 -10.86 27.79
CA GLU A 1179 34.67 -10.29 28.80
C GLU A 1179 35.39 -10.15 30.15
N ILE A 1180 36.03 -11.21 30.66
CA ILE A 1180 36.95 -11.20 31.81
C ILE A 1180 38.14 -10.26 31.56
N ARG A 1181 38.58 -10.05 30.31
CA ARG A 1181 39.63 -9.06 29.99
C ARG A 1181 39.08 -7.64 30.00
N ARG A 1182 37.85 -7.39 29.55
CA ARG A 1182 37.12 -6.12 29.74
C ARG A 1182 36.84 -5.85 31.22
N GLU A 1183 36.45 -6.86 32.00
CA GLU A 1183 36.32 -6.77 33.46
C GLU A 1183 37.68 -6.54 34.12
N ARG A 1184 38.75 -7.22 33.71
CA ARG A 1184 40.10 -6.93 34.19
C ARG A 1184 40.58 -5.56 33.78
N TYR A 1185 40.22 -5.02 32.62
CA TYR A 1185 40.53 -3.63 32.26
C TYR A 1185 39.72 -2.66 33.11
N ARG A 1186 38.42 -2.90 33.37
CA ARG A 1186 37.60 -2.14 34.33
C ARG A 1186 38.09 -2.25 35.78
N VAL A 1187 38.61 -3.41 36.18
CA VAL A 1187 39.17 -3.67 37.52
C VAL A 1187 40.59 -3.14 37.63
N GLN A 1188 41.38 -3.11 36.55
CA GLN A 1188 42.67 -2.43 36.48
C GLN A 1188 42.50 -0.92 36.40
N GLU A 1189 41.45 -0.40 35.77
CA GLU A 1189 41.01 0.99 35.93
C GLU A 1189 40.70 1.28 37.40
N LYS A 1190 39.84 0.46 38.04
CA LYS A 1190 39.51 0.61 39.47
C LYS A 1190 40.75 0.43 40.37
N LEU A 1191 41.72 -0.40 40.00
CA LEU A 1191 42.98 -0.63 40.72
C LEU A 1191 44.07 0.42 40.40
N LYS A 1192 44.01 1.11 39.26
CA LYS A 1192 44.78 2.32 38.92
C LYS A 1192 44.13 3.60 39.49
N LYS A 1193 42.83 3.56 39.79
CA LYS A 1193 42.10 4.56 40.59
C LYS A 1193 42.32 4.36 42.11
N LYS A 1194 42.69 3.14 42.56
CA LYS A 1194 43.01 2.82 43.98
C LYS A 1194 44.36 3.33 44.54
N PRO A 1195 45.48 3.55 43.83
CA PRO A 1195 46.74 3.99 44.44
C PRO A 1195 46.66 5.48 44.83
N ARG A 1196 45.69 6.22 44.27
CA ARG A 1196 45.29 7.56 44.75
C ARG A 1196 44.47 7.52 46.05
N ARG A 1197 44.37 6.38 46.76
CA ARG A 1197 43.61 6.24 48.02
C ARG A 1197 44.38 5.74 49.26
N ASN A 1198 45.72 5.56 49.24
CA ASN A 1198 46.49 5.01 50.38
C ASN A 1198 47.72 5.82 50.93
N SER A 1199 47.75 7.15 50.79
CA SER A 1199 48.69 8.09 51.48
C SER A 1199 48.00 9.31 52.16
N ASP A 1200 47.06 9.04 53.07
CA ASP A 1200 46.23 9.95 53.91
C ASP A 1200 45.48 8.95 54.81
N ALA A 1201 45.92 8.79 56.06
CA ALA A 1201 46.19 7.51 56.71
C ALA A 1201 47.54 6.96 56.24
#